data_AF-A0A5K3FLI8-F1
#
_entry.id   AF-A0A5K3FLI8-F1
#
_cell.length_a   1.000
_cell.length_b   1.000
_cell.length_c   1.000
_cell.angle_alpha   90.00
_cell.angle_beta   90.00
_cell.angle_gamma   90.00
#
_symmetry.space_group_name_H-M   'P 1'
#
loop_
_entity.id
_entity.type
_entity.pdbx_description
1 polymer ?
#
loop_
_entity_poly.entity_id
_entity_poly.type
_entity_poly.pdbx_seq_one_letter_code
_entity_poly.pdbx_strand_id
1 'polypeptide(L)'
;MASISSNSSLDELSTDDSWETELEIALLENAGLMKVRSICHFRPVPSRLRRDLWRLCLRVETNSSRMSDFTEIFDLQTQEQLHSACEVAATAILSSGGSETTCNLPTVLQLTSEFESVLTHFSHTYSLEFAPDNGWVSILSNLYTVLRPIDREELYAFFTSVYHRFIASGIEGSLRVCSAFRLLLQYHEPELCSFLDSHKLGPETYAKDWLNTLFAGHLTKEALLSMWDIYFLHGKPEFGIFVALVLLVNAKDRLMNKEIAEEAVEEAFCLDDGEEPDVAEKESVVVTPKSRDALLTELRDLPKPMQSSDLAALVEITQIYDRKTPFSFHTKYLPLIFGSPDPENDNYLINGALSLLVSVEEILSAQASRNEMTQQDEEAGAVRFLLVDCRPADQYNAGHLATAFYLDTELMLSNPPEFNTSVQALLQTQKRGIASGSKAVGEHIVFMGSGRLAEDRVANMVIAHFLRLNTAFVSMVYGGYTALHEALGPLEFNRRLVSHEADLCLVCATNRGEQAVRMARQQPLLSSTFHSSTPRGASIPPTAQPFDIVLSTFSNLLKKSTPSSRAPQIAPTPVSVVKPASYRNTAAVFSIDDNDDEDDENPDLVYRPISLPLAESTVKMKTNQRVFSNLRHCVAGQLIDFNDCRKMPEVNSSFICRLFSPNGSLSNRGILLLLEEDIVLVKEREKQLLESLGNFVQKTFHKKSNSASKNVSGSGGPERNTDGLIEFALPLVSLKKITSNKLIPEVITFHFSRATEDFVSETLEAVRLHIPEAGDAVKAIKLAVYRANGIGVTISRCEESSASLF
;
A
#
# COMPACT_ATOMS: atom_id res chain seq x y z
N MET A 1 -44.62 -11.48 64.73
CA MET A 1 -43.16 -11.34 64.90
C MET A 1 -42.57 -12.46 64.05
N ALA A 2 -41.97 -12.17 62.90
CA ALA A 2 -40.57 -11.72 62.72
C ALA A 2 -39.58 -12.87 63.07
N SER A 3 -38.56 -13.20 62.27
CA SER A 3 -37.95 -12.51 61.12
C SER A 3 -37.16 -13.46 60.19
N ILE A 4 -37.24 -13.18 58.89
CA ILE A 4 -36.14 -13.03 57.90
C ILE A 4 -34.74 -13.58 58.28
N SER A 5 -34.19 -14.46 57.44
CA SER A 5 -32.75 -14.49 57.09
C SER A 5 -32.54 -15.06 55.67
N SER A 6 -32.41 -14.16 54.70
CA SER A 6 -32.03 -14.48 53.31
C SER A 6 -30.50 -14.53 53.17
N ASN A 7 -29.98 -15.61 52.59
CA ASN A 7 -28.66 -15.68 51.94
C ASN A 7 -28.89 -16.46 50.62
N SER A 8 -28.85 -15.81 49.46
CA SER A 8 -27.63 -15.45 48.71
C SER A 8 -27.19 -16.58 47.78
N SER A 9 -27.88 -16.72 46.64
CA SER A 9 -27.55 -17.63 45.54
C SER A 9 -26.59 -16.96 44.55
N LEU A 10 -25.39 -16.59 45.01
CA LEU A 10 -24.47 -15.71 44.28
C LEU A 10 -23.09 -16.33 43.97
N ASP A 11 -22.92 -17.64 44.21
CA ASP A 11 -21.63 -18.35 44.07
C ASP A 11 -21.56 -19.30 42.86
N GLU A 12 -22.28 -19.01 41.76
CA GLU A 12 -22.18 -19.73 40.47
C GLU A 12 -22.02 -18.78 39.26
N LEU A 13 -21.25 -17.69 39.41
CA LEU A 13 -20.71 -16.97 38.25
C LEU A 13 -19.30 -17.49 37.96
N SER A 14 -19.14 -18.14 36.81
CA SER A 14 -17.86 -18.68 36.39
C SER A 14 -16.90 -17.57 35.95
N THR A 15 -15.59 -17.83 35.98
CA THR A 15 -14.58 -16.87 35.53
C THR A 15 -14.68 -16.49 34.05
N ASP A 16 -15.44 -17.24 33.23
CA ASP A 16 -15.63 -16.94 31.81
C ASP A 16 -16.61 -15.79 31.54
N ASP A 17 -17.50 -15.43 32.49
CA ASP A 17 -18.48 -14.33 32.30
C ASP A 17 -17.89 -12.93 32.60
N SER A 18 -16.67 -12.86 33.15
CA SER A 18 -16.04 -11.59 33.56
C SER A 18 -15.80 -10.66 32.38
N TRP A 19 -15.24 -11.16 31.28
CA TRP A 19 -14.93 -10.35 30.10
C TRP A 19 -16.19 -9.93 29.34
N GLU A 20 -17.26 -10.74 29.37
CA GLU A 20 -18.56 -10.33 28.82
C GLU A 20 -19.15 -9.15 29.58
N THR A 21 -19.03 -9.18 30.91
CA THR A 21 -19.50 -8.10 31.80
C THR A 21 -18.69 -6.83 31.56
N GLU A 22 -17.36 -6.95 31.43
CA GLU A 22 -16.49 -5.83 31.05
C GLU A 22 -16.82 -5.25 29.66
N LEU A 23 -17.16 -6.11 28.70
CA LEU A 23 -17.58 -5.70 27.35
C LEU A 23 -18.91 -4.95 27.39
N GLU A 24 -19.89 -5.47 28.13
CA GLU A 24 -21.20 -4.83 28.31
C GLU A 24 -21.04 -3.43 28.94
N ILE A 25 -20.24 -3.31 30.01
CA ILE A 25 -19.91 -2.02 30.62
C ILE A 25 -19.23 -1.09 29.60
N ALA A 26 -18.24 -1.58 28.85
CA ALA A 26 -17.53 -0.78 27.86
C ALA A 26 -18.44 -0.29 26.71
N LEU A 27 -19.41 -1.11 26.26
CA LEU A 27 -20.39 -0.72 25.25
C LEU A 27 -21.38 0.34 25.81
N LEU A 28 -21.86 0.16 27.04
CA LEU A 28 -22.73 1.14 27.73
C LEU A 28 -22.01 2.49 27.96
N GLU A 29 -20.72 2.46 28.27
CA GLU A 29 -19.86 3.66 28.40
C GLU A 29 -19.55 4.35 27.06
N ASN A 30 -19.92 3.77 25.91
CA ASN A 30 -19.45 4.17 24.57
C ASN A 30 -17.91 4.24 24.49
N ALA A 31 -17.23 3.25 25.05
CA ALA A 31 -15.78 3.15 25.05
C ALA A 31 -15.20 3.14 23.63
N GLY A 32 -14.00 3.72 23.47
CA GLY A 32 -13.27 3.69 22.21
C GLY A 32 -12.96 2.26 21.74
N LEU A 33 -13.02 2.04 20.43
CA LEU A 33 -12.87 0.73 19.78
C LEU A 33 -11.63 -0.07 20.23
N MET A 34 -10.54 0.60 20.61
CA MET A 34 -9.34 -0.06 21.14
C MET A 34 -9.59 -0.77 22.49
N LYS A 35 -10.34 -0.15 23.43
CA LYS A 35 -10.72 -0.78 24.72
C LYS A 35 -11.61 -2.00 24.48
N VAL A 36 -12.57 -1.88 23.57
CA VAL A 36 -13.47 -3.00 23.19
C VAL A 36 -12.69 -4.14 22.54
N ARG A 37 -11.79 -3.85 21.60
CA ARG A 37 -10.90 -4.85 20.97
C ARG A 37 -9.99 -5.55 21.97
N SER A 38 -9.45 -4.83 22.96
CA SER A 38 -8.64 -5.42 24.04
C SER A 38 -9.44 -6.20 25.08
N ILE A 39 -10.77 -6.05 25.16
CA ILE A 39 -11.62 -6.93 25.99
C ILE A 39 -11.94 -8.21 25.20
N CYS A 40 -12.45 -8.07 23.98
CA CYS A 40 -12.92 -9.21 23.18
C CYS A 40 -11.81 -10.20 22.78
N HIS A 41 -10.55 -9.76 22.58
CA HIS A 41 -9.44 -10.61 22.12
C HIS A 41 -9.78 -11.47 20.87
N PHE A 42 -10.60 -10.95 19.95
CA PHE A 42 -11.13 -11.68 18.78
C PHE A 42 -11.92 -12.96 19.08
N ARG A 43 -12.52 -13.06 20.27
CA ARG A 43 -13.47 -14.12 20.61
C ARG A 43 -14.84 -13.85 19.98
N PRO A 44 -15.64 -14.90 19.68
CA PRO A 44 -17.07 -14.76 19.35
C PRO A 44 -17.81 -13.96 20.43
N VAL A 45 -18.73 -13.07 20.03
CA VAL A 45 -19.44 -12.20 20.98
C VAL A 45 -20.86 -12.71 21.27
N PRO A 46 -21.37 -12.62 22.51
CA PRO A 46 -22.74 -12.98 22.85
C PRO A 46 -23.79 -12.28 21.98
N SER A 47 -24.85 -13.00 21.62
CA SER A 47 -25.94 -12.48 20.77
C SER A 47 -26.56 -11.18 21.31
N ARG A 48 -26.67 -11.06 22.64
CA ARG A 48 -27.19 -9.87 23.34
C ARG A 48 -26.35 -8.60 23.13
N LEU A 49 -25.02 -8.72 22.95
CA LEU A 49 -24.09 -7.58 22.80
C LEU A 49 -23.76 -7.28 21.33
N ARG A 50 -24.06 -8.21 20.42
CA ARG A 50 -23.70 -8.12 18.99
C ARG A 50 -24.20 -6.86 18.30
N ARG A 51 -25.44 -6.42 18.60
CA ARG A 51 -26.03 -5.20 18.01
C ARG A 51 -25.16 -3.96 18.29
N ASP A 52 -24.84 -3.74 19.56
CA ASP A 52 -24.12 -2.55 19.99
C ASP A 52 -22.64 -2.61 19.59
N LEU A 53 -22.04 -3.80 19.62
CA LEU A 53 -20.72 -4.06 19.06
C LEU A 53 -20.66 -3.68 17.57
N TRP A 54 -21.59 -4.18 16.76
CA TRP A 54 -21.60 -3.93 15.31
C TRP A 54 -21.81 -2.45 15.03
N ARG A 55 -22.68 -1.75 15.77
CA ARG A 55 -22.86 -0.29 15.67
C ARG A 55 -21.55 0.46 15.92
N LEU A 56 -20.85 0.13 17.01
CA LEU A 56 -19.56 0.74 17.36
C LEU A 56 -18.48 0.46 16.30
N CYS A 57 -18.34 -0.80 15.89
CA CYS A 57 -17.32 -1.23 14.94
C CYS A 57 -17.54 -0.66 13.53
N LEU A 58 -18.81 -0.58 13.10
CA LEU A 58 -19.20 -0.04 11.79
C LEU A 58 -19.33 1.49 11.78
N ARG A 59 -19.18 2.16 12.94
CA ARG A 59 -19.20 3.63 13.10
C ARG A 59 -20.46 4.28 12.53
N VAL A 60 -21.61 3.63 12.70
CA VAL A 60 -22.91 4.16 12.28
C VAL A 60 -23.38 5.14 13.35
N GLU A 61 -23.10 6.42 13.15
CA GLU A 61 -23.56 7.49 14.05
C GLU A 61 -25.07 7.69 13.95
N THR A 62 -25.76 7.52 15.07
CA THR A 62 -27.22 7.70 15.19
C THR A 62 -27.66 9.17 15.07
N ASN A 63 -26.70 10.11 15.05
CA ASN A 63 -26.92 11.55 15.04
C ASN A 63 -26.47 12.18 13.71
N SER A 64 -27.07 11.79 12.58
CA SER A 64 -26.98 12.63 11.39
C SER A 64 -28.33 12.83 10.72
N SER A 65 -28.70 14.10 10.59
CA SER A 65 -29.76 14.60 9.71
C SER A 65 -29.36 14.41 8.24
N ARG A 66 -29.26 13.15 7.82
CA ARG A 66 -29.08 12.71 6.44
C ARG A 66 -30.34 11.98 6.02
N MET A 67 -31.39 12.75 5.72
CA MET A 67 -32.55 12.23 5.02
C MET A 67 -32.06 11.61 3.72
N SER A 68 -32.04 10.28 3.70
CA SER A 68 -31.86 9.52 2.47
C SER A 68 -33.23 9.54 1.83
N ASP A 69 -33.46 10.45 0.89
CA ASP A 69 -34.75 10.60 0.22
C ASP A 69 -35.01 9.37 -0.67
N PHE A 70 -35.48 8.28 -0.05
CA PHE A 70 -35.92 7.07 -0.72
C PHE A 70 -37.10 7.42 -1.62
N THR A 71 -36.89 7.31 -2.93
CA THR A 71 -37.87 7.71 -3.94
C THR A 71 -39.03 6.72 -4.09
N GLU A 72 -38.90 5.51 -3.54
CA GLU A 72 -39.81 4.35 -3.78
C GLU A 72 -40.03 4.08 -5.28
N ILE A 73 -39.06 4.47 -6.12
CA ILE A 73 -39.04 4.22 -7.56
C ILE A 73 -38.07 3.06 -7.79
N PHE A 74 -38.59 1.98 -8.36
CA PHE A 74 -37.89 0.74 -8.64
C PHE A 74 -37.64 0.64 -10.16
N ASP A 75 -36.58 1.30 -10.63
CA ASP A 75 -36.31 1.53 -12.06
C ASP A 75 -34.92 1.06 -12.54
N LEU A 76 -34.25 0.17 -11.80
CA LEU A 76 -33.01 -0.46 -12.27
C LEU A 76 -33.25 -1.38 -13.48
N GLN A 77 -32.24 -1.53 -14.34
CA GLN A 77 -32.32 -2.48 -15.46
C GLN A 77 -32.49 -3.94 -15.00
N THR A 78 -31.94 -4.27 -13.82
CA THR A 78 -31.99 -5.60 -13.19
C THR A 78 -33.03 -5.70 -12.07
N GLN A 79 -34.01 -4.78 -12.01
CA GLN A 79 -34.98 -4.67 -10.90
C GLN A 79 -35.77 -5.97 -10.65
N GLU A 80 -36.20 -6.69 -11.69
CA GLU A 80 -36.92 -7.97 -11.55
C GLU A 80 -36.06 -9.04 -10.84
N GLN A 81 -34.76 -9.07 -11.13
CA GLN A 81 -33.80 -9.98 -10.50
C GLN A 81 -33.54 -9.58 -9.04
N LEU A 82 -33.45 -8.27 -8.76
CA LEU A 82 -33.32 -7.74 -7.41
C LEU A 82 -34.55 -8.08 -6.56
N HIS A 83 -35.76 -7.85 -7.09
CA HIS A 83 -37.02 -8.17 -6.42
C HIS A 83 -37.10 -9.66 -6.05
N SER A 84 -36.81 -10.55 -7.01
CA SER A 84 -36.80 -12.00 -6.79
C SER A 84 -35.79 -12.42 -5.72
N ALA A 85 -34.57 -11.87 -5.73
CA ALA A 85 -33.57 -12.15 -4.71
C ALA A 85 -33.99 -11.63 -3.31
N CYS A 86 -34.56 -10.44 -3.23
CA CYS A 86 -35.09 -9.86 -2.00
C CYS A 86 -36.27 -10.67 -1.44
N GLU A 87 -37.18 -11.17 -2.29
CA GLU A 87 -38.31 -12.01 -1.88
C GLU A 87 -37.85 -13.35 -1.28
N VAL A 88 -36.87 -14.01 -1.91
CA VAL A 88 -36.26 -15.24 -1.40
C VAL A 88 -35.61 -14.99 -0.03
N ALA A 89 -34.85 -13.90 0.12
CA ALA A 89 -34.20 -13.53 1.37
C ALA A 89 -35.21 -13.20 2.48
N ALA A 90 -36.25 -12.40 2.18
CA ALA A 90 -37.32 -12.07 3.12
C ALA A 90 -38.08 -13.32 3.59
N THR A 91 -38.38 -14.24 2.66
CA THR A 91 -39.03 -15.52 2.96
C THR A 91 -38.17 -16.41 3.86
N ALA A 92 -36.85 -16.47 3.60
CA ALA A 92 -35.91 -17.23 4.43
C ALA A 92 -35.80 -16.69 5.86
N ILE A 93 -35.70 -15.37 6.04
CA ILE A 93 -35.68 -14.72 7.36
C ILE A 93 -36.93 -15.09 8.14
N LEU A 94 -38.11 -14.87 7.55
CA LEU A 94 -39.41 -15.10 8.21
C LEU A 94 -39.67 -16.58 8.50
N SER A 95 -39.17 -17.49 7.66
CA SER A 95 -39.25 -18.94 7.90
C SER A 95 -38.30 -19.42 9.00
N SER A 96 -37.16 -18.74 9.20
CA SER A 96 -36.19 -19.06 10.26
C SER A 96 -36.57 -18.47 11.64
N GLY A 97 -37.55 -17.58 11.69
CA GLY A 97 -38.06 -16.94 12.91
C GLY A 97 -38.96 -17.86 13.74
N GLY A 98 -38.37 -18.81 14.45
CA GLY A 98 -39.11 -19.74 15.31
C GLY A 98 -39.73 -19.06 16.55
N SER A 99 -41.07 -18.99 16.58
CA SER A 99 -41.97 -18.97 17.75
C SER A 99 -41.72 -18.06 18.98
N GLU A 100 -40.74 -17.16 18.99
CA GLU A 100 -40.55 -16.24 20.13
C GLU A 100 -41.47 -15.00 20.05
N THR A 101 -42.40 -14.94 21.00
CA THR A 101 -43.46 -13.94 21.11
C THR A 101 -42.97 -12.49 21.24
N THR A 102 -43.05 -11.71 20.16
CA THR A 102 -43.29 -10.26 20.20
C THR A 102 -44.11 -9.79 18.99
N CYS A 103 -44.97 -8.79 19.19
CA CYS A 103 -45.85 -8.25 18.15
C CYS A 103 -45.07 -7.49 17.05
N ASN A 104 -45.69 -7.35 15.87
CA ASN A 104 -45.18 -6.61 14.69
C ASN A 104 -43.95 -7.23 14.01
N LEU A 105 -44.09 -8.46 13.51
CA LEU A 105 -43.23 -9.00 12.46
C LEU A 105 -43.72 -8.46 11.10
N PRO A 106 -42.85 -7.88 10.24
CA PRO A 106 -43.28 -7.42 8.92
C PRO A 106 -43.69 -8.60 8.03
N THR A 107 -44.59 -8.33 7.10
CA THR A 107 -44.96 -9.29 6.05
C THR A 107 -43.82 -9.45 5.04
N VAL A 108 -43.79 -10.58 4.31
CA VAL A 108 -42.81 -10.82 3.23
C VAL A 108 -42.74 -9.62 2.28
N LEU A 109 -43.89 -9.13 1.82
CA LEU A 109 -43.99 -7.97 0.91
C LEU A 109 -43.37 -6.68 1.47
N GLN A 110 -43.53 -6.42 2.77
CA GLN A 110 -42.93 -5.24 3.42
C GLN A 110 -41.41 -5.38 3.46
N LEU A 111 -40.90 -6.54 3.87
CA LEU A 111 -39.46 -6.79 3.98
C LEU A 111 -38.76 -6.83 2.61
N THR A 112 -39.40 -7.42 1.58
CA THR A 112 -38.94 -7.35 0.18
C THR A 112 -38.82 -5.88 -0.27
N SER A 113 -39.86 -5.08 -0.05
CA SER A 113 -39.88 -3.65 -0.42
C SER A 113 -38.83 -2.83 0.34
N GLU A 114 -38.60 -3.12 1.63
CA GLU A 114 -37.52 -2.48 2.41
C GLU A 114 -36.14 -2.79 1.82
N PHE A 115 -35.84 -4.06 1.54
CA PHE A 115 -34.56 -4.46 0.95
C PHE A 115 -34.36 -3.92 -0.46
N GLU A 116 -35.41 -3.96 -1.28
CA GLU A 116 -35.42 -3.42 -2.64
C GLU A 116 -35.18 -1.90 -2.64
N SER A 117 -35.84 -1.15 -1.75
CA SER A 117 -35.66 0.30 -1.58
C SER A 117 -34.25 0.67 -1.13
N VAL A 118 -33.66 -0.10 -0.21
CA VAL A 118 -32.25 0.06 0.21
C VAL A 118 -31.27 -0.15 -0.95
N LEU A 119 -31.42 -1.25 -1.70
CA LEU A 119 -30.46 -1.62 -2.75
C LEU A 119 -30.63 -0.81 -4.04
N THR A 120 -31.86 -0.44 -4.41
CA THR A 120 -32.10 0.50 -5.52
C THR A 120 -31.56 1.88 -5.20
N HIS A 121 -31.77 2.41 -3.98
CA HIS A 121 -31.18 3.70 -3.57
C HIS A 121 -29.65 3.66 -3.56
N PHE A 122 -29.04 2.58 -3.07
CA PHE A 122 -27.60 2.38 -3.10
C PHE A 122 -27.05 2.35 -4.54
N SER A 123 -27.66 1.54 -5.42
CA SER A 123 -27.28 1.40 -6.82
C SER A 123 -27.26 2.74 -7.55
N HIS A 124 -28.31 3.56 -7.39
CA HIS A 124 -28.38 4.93 -7.94
C HIS A 124 -27.33 5.86 -7.33
N THR A 125 -27.20 5.88 -6.00
CA THR A 125 -26.30 6.79 -5.27
C THR A 125 -24.84 6.62 -5.68
N TYR A 126 -24.40 5.38 -5.88
CA TYR A 126 -23.01 5.05 -6.24
C TYR A 126 -22.80 4.73 -7.72
N SER A 127 -23.87 4.74 -8.53
CA SER A 127 -23.83 4.37 -9.96
C SER A 127 -23.24 2.97 -10.18
N LEU A 128 -23.64 2.03 -9.33
CA LEU A 128 -23.20 0.63 -9.33
C LEU A 128 -24.36 -0.29 -9.76
N GLU A 129 -24.12 -1.14 -10.76
CA GLU A 129 -25.14 -2.07 -11.25
C GLU A 129 -25.37 -3.24 -10.27
N PHE A 130 -26.63 -3.59 -10.04
CA PHE A 130 -26.98 -4.79 -9.28
C PHE A 130 -26.82 -6.05 -10.15
N ALA A 131 -26.11 -7.05 -9.62
CA ALA A 131 -25.98 -8.38 -10.19
C ALA A 131 -26.32 -9.45 -9.11
N PRO A 132 -27.04 -10.54 -9.44
CA PRO A 132 -27.46 -11.53 -8.44
C PRO A 132 -26.32 -12.19 -7.63
N ASP A 133 -25.10 -12.20 -8.16
CA ASP A 133 -23.89 -12.79 -7.57
C ASP A 133 -22.94 -11.74 -6.93
N ASN A 134 -23.39 -10.50 -6.76
CA ASN A 134 -22.62 -9.46 -6.06
C ASN A 134 -22.68 -9.56 -4.53
N GLY A 135 -23.51 -10.46 -3.99
CA GLY A 135 -23.64 -10.74 -2.56
C GLY A 135 -24.42 -9.72 -1.73
N TRP A 136 -24.92 -8.63 -2.31
CA TRP A 136 -25.52 -7.51 -1.55
C TRP A 136 -26.75 -7.94 -0.74
N VAL A 137 -27.64 -8.75 -1.33
CA VAL A 137 -28.84 -9.26 -0.65
C VAL A 137 -28.46 -10.18 0.52
N SER A 138 -27.43 -11.02 0.36
CA SER A 138 -26.91 -11.88 1.44
C SER A 138 -26.33 -11.05 2.60
N ILE A 139 -25.66 -9.94 2.30
CA ILE A 139 -25.12 -9.05 3.33
C ILE A 139 -26.27 -8.34 4.08
N LEU A 140 -27.20 -7.74 3.32
CA LEU A 140 -28.30 -6.96 3.87
C LEU A 140 -29.25 -7.80 4.75
N SER A 141 -29.56 -9.03 4.33
CA SER A 141 -30.40 -9.97 5.08
C SER A 141 -29.77 -10.43 6.41
N ASN A 142 -28.45 -10.65 6.44
CA ASN A 142 -27.73 -10.97 7.68
C ASN A 142 -27.66 -9.76 8.63
N LEU A 143 -27.39 -8.55 8.11
CA LEU A 143 -27.47 -7.31 8.89
C LEU A 143 -28.85 -7.12 9.52
N TYR A 144 -29.93 -7.24 8.74
CA TYR A 144 -31.30 -7.14 9.24
C TYR A 144 -31.60 -8.16 10.36
N THR A 145 -31.16 -9.41 10.18
CA THR A 145 -31.43 -10.51 11.13
C THR A 145 -30.82 -10.24 12.51
N VAL A 146 -29.67 -9.56 12.57
CA VAL A 146 -28.96 -9.24 13.83
C VAL A 146 -29.40 -7.91 14.43
N LEU A 147 -29.67 -6.92 13.58
CA LEU A 147 -29.91 -5.54 14.01
C LEU A 147 -31.40 -5.25 14.31
N ARG A 148 -32.32 -6.20 14.08
CA ARG A 148 -33.75 -6.00 14.40
C ARG A 148 -33.96 -5.71 15.91
N PRO A 149 -34.78 -4.71 16.29
CA PRO A 149 -35.48 -3.74 15.45
C PRO A 149 -34.53 -2.68 14.87
N ILE A 150 -34.63 -2.45 13.57
CA ILE A 150 -33.84 -1.46 12.81
C ILE A 150 -34.78 -0.77 11.82
N ASP A 151 -34.55 0.51 11.54
CA ASP A 151 -35.26 1.22 10.48
C ASP A 151 -34.51 1.18 9.15
N ARG A 152 -35.14 1.65 8.07
CA ARG A 152 -34.57 1.60 6.72
C ARG A 152 -33.33 2.48 6.56
N GLU A 153 -33.25 3.62 7.25
CA GLU A 153 -32.14 4.57 7.15
C GLU A 153 -30.90 4.04 7.87
N GLU A 154 -31.07 3.51 9.09
CA GLU A 154 -30.02 2.83 9.84
C GLU A 154 -29.55 1.58 9.07
N LEU A 155 -30.45 0.78 8.51
CA LEU A 155 -30.10 -0.40 7.70
C LEU A 155 -29.27 -0.04 6.46
N TYR A 156 -29.66 1.01 5.73
CA TYR A 156 -28.87 1.53 4.60
C TYR A 156 -27.49 2.02 5.04
N ALA A 157 -27.38 2.72 6.17
CA ALA A 157 -26.11 3.19 6.71
C ALA A 157 -25.18 2.02 7.11
N PHE A 158 -25.73 0.98 7.75
CA PHE A 158 -25.01 -0.25 8.06
C PHE A 158 -24.52 -0.98 6.80
N PHE A 159 -25.41 -1.21 5.82
CA PHE A 159 -25.05 -1.84 4.55
C PHE A 159 -23.95 -1.06 3.81
N THR A 160 -24.10 0.27 3.70
CA THR A 160 -23.14 1.17 3.06
C THR A 160 -21.78 1.15 3.78
N SER A 161 -21.77 1.12 5.12
CA SER A 161 -20.53 0.99 5.90
C SER A 161 -19.84 -0.36 5.69
N VAL A 162 -20.59 -1.46 5.61
CA VAL A 162 -20.02 -2.78 5.30
C VAL A 162 -19.46 -2.83 3.88
N TYR A 163 -20.22 -2.36 2.89
CA TYR A 163 -19.80 -2.36 1.49
C TYR A 163 -18.46 -1.61 1.30
N HIS A 164 -18.40 -0.32 1.65
CA HIS A 164 -17.20 0.50 1.40
C HIS A 164 -15.98 0.16 2.27
N ARG A 165 -16.12 -0.75 3.25
CA ARG A 165 -15.02 -1.13 4.16
C ARG A 165 -14.52 -2.55 3.97
N PHE A 166 -15.34 -3.45 3.45
CA PHE A 166 -15.04 -4.89 3.41
C PHE A 166 -15.35 -5.56 2.07
N ILE A 167 -16.06 -4.90 1.15
CA ILE A 167 -16.35 -5.41 -0.19
C ILE A 167 -15.47 -4.70 -1.21
N ALA A 168 -14.99 -5.44 -2.21
CA ALA A 168 -14.18 -4.88 -3.28
C ALA A 168 -15.00 -3.88 -4.12
N SER A 169 -14.46 -2.67 -4.30
CA SER A 169 -15.17 -1.51 -4.84
C SER A 169 -15.20 -1.49 -6.36
N GLY A 170 -16.34 -1.07 -6.93
CA GLY A 170 -16.50 -0.81 -8.37
C GLY A 170 -16.77 -2.05 -9.23
N ILE A 171 -16.99 -1.81 -10.53
CA ILE A 171 -17.48 -2.81 -11.51
C ILE A 171 -16.57 -4.05 -11.60
N GLU A 172 -15.25 -3.86 -11.52
CA GLU A 172 -14.27 -4.95 -11.59
C GLU A 172 -13.77 -5.42 -10.22
N GLY A 173 -14.35 -4.94 -9.10
CA GLY A 173 -13.86 -5.19 -7.74
C GLY A 173 -13.66 -6.69 -7.44
N SER A 174 -14.66 -7.51 -7.75
CA SER A 174 -14.58 -8.97 -7.58
C SER A 174 -13.46 -9.62 -8.40
N LEU A 175 -13.19 -9.14 -9.62
CA LEU A 175 -12.11 -9.67 -10.46
C LEU A 175 -10.73 -9.26 -9.90
N ARG A 176 -10.60 -8.02 -9.43
CA ARG A 176 -9.37 -7.50 -8.81
C ARG A 176 -9.03 -8.24 -7.53
N VAL A 177 -10.00 -8.47 -6.64
CA VAL A 177 -9.74 -9.25 -5.41
C VAL A 177 -9.38 -10.71 -5.72
N CYS A 178 -10.07 -11.37 -6.66
CA CYS A 178 -9.74 -12.74 -7.06
C CYS A 178 -8.32 -12.83 -7.66
N SER A 179 -7.93 -11.86 -8.48
CA SER A 179 -6.63 -11.87 -9.16
C SER A 179 -5.48 -11.51 -8.21
N ALA A 180 -5.69 -10.56 -7.29
CA ALA A 180 -4.74 -10.27 -6.22
C ALA A 180 -4.60 -11.45 -5.24
N PHE A 181 -5.71 -12.14 -4.93
CA PHE A 181 -5.70 -13.36 -4.14
C PHE A 181 -4.95 -14.50 -4.85
N ARG A 182 -5.08 -14.65 -6.18
CA ARG A 182 -4.26 -15.62 -6.94
C ARG A 182 -2.77 -15.33 -6.76
N LEU A 183 -2.35 -14.06 -6.85
CA LEU A 183 -0.94 -13.67 -6.62
C LEU A 183 -0.49 -13.95 -5.18
N LEU A 184 -1.36 -13.74 -4.18
CA LEU A 184 -1.08 -14.04 -2.79
C LEU A 184 -0.95 -15.57 -2.55
N LEU A 185 -1.87 -16.36 -3.11
CA LEU A 185 -1.80 -17.83 -3.08
C LEU A 185 -0.51 -18.33 -3.74
N GLN A 186 -0.15 -17.78 -4.89
CA GLN A 186 1.09 -18.13 -5.58
C GLN A 186 2.36 -17.73 -4.79
N TYR A 187 2.27 -16.68 -3.98
CA TYR A 187 3.37 -16.20 -3.15
C TYR A 187 3.65 -17.12 -1.95
N HIS A 188 2.59 -17.61 -1.29
CA HIS A 188 2.69 -18.49 -0.13
C HIS A 188 2.75 -19.97 -0.50
N GLU A 189 1.90 -20.43 -1.43
CA GLU A 189 1.75 -21.82 -1.88
C GLU A 189 1.82 -21.93 -3.42
N PRO A 190 3.00 -21.74 -4.03
CA PRO A 190 3.17 -21.80 -5.49
C PRO A 190 2.80 -23.16 -6.08
N GLU A 191 3.04 -24.25 -5.35
CA GLU A 191 2.67 -25.61 -5.76
C GLU A 191 1.15 -25.76 -5.93
N LEU A 192 0.38 -25.32 -4.92
CA LEU A 192 -1.08 -25.39 -4.94
C LEU A 192 -1.66 -24.44 -6.00
N CYS A 193 -1.10 -23.22 -6.13
CA CYS A 193 -1.50 -22.30 -7.20
C CYS A 193 -1.28 -22.92 -8.59
N SER A 194 -0.10 -23.49 -8.85
CA SER A 194 0.23 -24.14 -10.13
C SER A 194 -0.67 -25.35 -10.42
N PHE A 195 -1.00 -26.13 -9.39
CA PHE A 195 -1.98 -27.22 -9.50
C PHE A 195 -3.36 -26.70 -9.94
N LEU A 196 -3.91 -25.71 -9.24
CA LEU A 196 -5.22 -25.12 -9.57
C LEU A 196 -5.23 -24.44 -10.94
N ASP A 197 -4.18 -23.70 -11.28
CA ASP A 197 -3.99 -23.08 -12.60
C ASP A 197 -3.96 -24.14 -13.73
N SER A 198 -3.30 -25.28 -13.51
CA SER A 198 -3.27 -26.39 -14.47
C SER A 198 -4.65 -27.03 -14.72
N HIS A 199 -5.50 -27.05 -13.69
CA HIS A 199 -6.90 -27.50 -13.77
C HIS A 199 -7.87 -26.40 -14.26
N LYS A 200 -7.39 -25.18 -14.53
CA LYS A 200 -8.20 -24.00 -14.88
C LYS A 200 -9.25 -23.70 -13.80
N LEU A 201 -8.79 -23.64 -12.57
CA LEU A 201 -9.55 -23.31 -11.36
C LEU A 201 -8.97 -22.03 -10.77
N GLY A 202 -9.22 -20.89 -11.42
CA GLY A 202 -8.88 -19.58 -10.85
C GLY A 202 -9.86 -19.20 -9.73
N PRO A 203 -9.47 -18.29 -8.81
CA PRO A 203 -10.30 -17.93 -7.65
C PRO A 203 -11.68 -17.36 -7.99
N GLU A 204 -11.86 -16.81 -9.19
CA GLU A 204 -13.15 -16.37 -9.70
C GLU A 204 -14.21 -17.49 -9.76
N THR A 205 -13.78 -18.76 -9.75
CA THR A 205 -14.68 -19.92 -9.81
C THR A 205 -15.12 -20.47 -8.44
N TYR A 206 -14.35 -20.21 -7.37
CA TYR A 206 -14.58 -20.79 -6.04
C TYR A 206 -14.57 -19.77 -4.88
N ALA A 207 -13.72 -18.73 -4.93
CA ALA A 207 -13.55 -17.76 -3.84
C ALA A 207 -14.29 -16.44 -4.06
N LYS A 208 -14.74 -16.14 -5.30
CA LYS A 208 -15.53 -14.93 -5.62
C LYS A 208 -16.69 -14.76 -4.62
N ASP A 209 -17.49 -15.80 -4.46
CA ASP A 209 -18.71 -15.73 -3.66
C ASP A 209 -18.39 -15.59 -2.17
N TRP A 210 -17.30 -16.19 -1.68
CA TRP A 210 -16.83 -16.01 -0.29
C TRP A 210 -16.52 -14.55 0.01
N LEU A 211 -15.76 -13.90 -0.88
CA LEU A 211 -15.29 -12.53 -0.68
C LEU A 211 -16.42 -11.51 -0.93
N ASN A 212 -17.27 -11.73 -1.94
CA ASN A 212 -18.43 -10.88 -2.23
C ASN A 212 -19.52 -10.93 -1.15
N THR A 213 -19.63 -12.02 -0.39
CA THR A 213 -20.69 -12.22 0.61
C THR A 213 -20.21 -12.15 2.07
N LEU A 214 -18.91 -11.93 2.29
CA LEU A 214 -18.25 -12.12 3.59
C LEU A 214 -18.57 -13.52 4.18
N PHE A 215 -18.40 -14.55 3.36
CA PHE A 215 -18.65 -15.98 3.63
C PHE A 215 -20.12 -16.33 3.96
N ALA A 216 -21.08 -15.42 3.79
CA ALA A 216 -22.49 -15.74 3.94
C ALA A 216 -22.94 -16.82 2.93
N GLY A 217 -23.80 -17.74 3.38
CA GLY A 217 -24.23 -18.90 2.60
C GLY A 217 -23.20 -20.04 2.51
N HIS A 218 -21.95 -19.83 2.97
CA HIS A 218 -20.89 -20.84 2.97
C HIS A 218 -20.57 -21.38 4.37
N LEU A 219 -21.10 -20.74 5.42
CA LEU A 219 -20.91 -21.08 6.83
C LEU A 219 -22.24 -21.39 7.51
N THR A 220 -22.19 -22.07 8.66
CA THR A 220 -23.34 -22.18 9.57
C THR A 220 -23.72 -20.80 10.12
N LYS A 221 -24.98 -20.60 10.51
CA LYS A 221 -25.45 -19.31 11.04
C LYS A 221 -24.65 -18.84 12.25
N GLU A 222 -24.23 -19.77 13.12
CA GLU A 222 -23.41 -19.45 14.29
C GLU A 222 -22.00 -19.02 13.89
N ALA A 223 -21.29 -19.84 13.11
CA ALA A 223 -19.94 -19.53 12.64
C ALA A 223 -19.89 -18.24 11.82
N LEU A 224 -20.89 -17.97 10.97
CA LEU A 224 -20.99 -16.73 10.20
C LEU A 224 -21.07 -15.49 11.10
N LEU A 225 -21.95 -15.51 12.11
CA LEU A 225 -22.13 -14.38 13.02
C LEU A 225 -20.89 -14.15 13.89
N SER A 226 -20.28 -15.22 14.39
CA SER A 226 -19.00 -15.16 15.11
C SER A 226 -17.87 -14.63 14.24
N MET A 227 -17.81 -15.03 12.96
CA MET A 227 -16.82 -14.53 12.01
C MET A 227 -17.02 -13.05 11.70
N TRP A 228 -18.27 -12.57 11.60
CA TRP A 228 -18.57 -11.15 11.39
C TRP A 228 -18.26 -10.28 12.61
N ASP A 229 -18.47 -10.78 13.84
CA ASP A 229 -18.01 -10.11 15.06
C ASP A 229 -16.51 -9.81 14.98
N ILE A 230 -15.73 -10.83 14.59
CA ILE A 230 -14.29 -10.75 14.39
C ILE A 230 -13.94 -9.81 13.22
N TYR A 231 -14.62 -9.92 12.07
CA TYR A 231 -14.36 -9.08 10.90
C TYR A 231 -14.50 -7.59 11.24
N PHE A 232 -15.57 -7.23 11.97
CA PHE A 232 -15.84 -5.85 12.35
C PHE A 232 -14.96 -5.36 13.51
N LEU A 233 -14.65 -6.21 14.50
CA LEU A 233 -13.66 -5.93 15.57
C LEU A 233 -12.24 -5.71 15.02
N HIS A 234 -11.84 -6.55 14.07
CA HIS A 234 -10.53 -6.50 13.46
C HIS A 234 -10.41 -5.31 12.50
N GLY A 235 -11.49 -5.00 11.78
CA GLY A 235 -11.65 -3.76 11.01
C GLY A 235 -10.77 -3.63 9.78
N LYS A 236 -10.07 -4.71 9.39
CA LYS A 236 -9.24 -4.80 8.18
C LYS A 236 -10.04 -5.38 6.99
N PRO A 237 -10.09 -4.74 5.81
CA PRO A 237 -10.72 -5.32 4.61
C PRO A 237 -10.14 -6.68 4.21
N GLU A 238 -8.82 -6.83 4.29
CA GLU A 238 -8.04 -7.96 3.79
C GLU A 238 -8.21 -9.27 4.57
N PHE A 239 -8.87 -9.24 5.73
CA PHE A 239 -9.02 -10.43 6.60
C PHE A 239 -9.62 -11.64 5.86
N GLY A 240 -10.68 -11.45 5.10
CA GLY A 240 -11.31 -12.51 4.30
C GLY A 240 -10.41 -13.10 3.20
N ILE A 241 -9.46 -12.31 2.68
CA ILE A 241 -8.47 -12.76 1.70
C ILE A 241 -7.49 -13.74 2.36
N PHE A 242 -7.04 -13.42 3.58
CA PHE A 242 -6.19 -14.33 4.36
C PHE A 242 -6.95 -15.56 4.88
N VAL A 243 -8.23 -15.44 5.26
CA VAL A 243 -9.06 -16.60 5.59
C VAL A 243 -9.16 -17.56 4.39
N ALA A 244 -9.42 -17.04 3.19
CA ALA A 244 -9.45 -17.85 1.97
C ALA A 244 -8.11 -18.54 1.69
N LEU A 245 -6.98 -17.88 2.00
CA LEU A 245 -5.65 -18.47 1.87
C LEU A 245 -5.46 -19.64 2.83
N VAL A 246 -5.77 -19.44 4.12
CA VAL A 246 -5.62 -20.49 5.15
C VAL A 246 -6.52 -21.69 4.87
N LEU A 247 -7.74 -21.48 4.39
CA LEU A 247 -8.64 -22.56 3.97
C LEU A 247 -8.05 -23.41 2.84
N LEU A 248 -7.39 -22.78 1.85
CA LEU A 248 -6.71 -23.49 0.76
C LEU A 248 -5.46 -24.24 1.23
N VAL A 249 -4.61 -23.60 2.05
CA VAL A 249 -3.42 -24.23 2.65
C VAL A 249 -3.83 -25.49 3.43
N ASN A 250 -4.81 -25.36 4.32
CA ASN A 250 -5.31 -26.46 5.16
C ASN A 250 -6.02 -27.58 4.36
N ALA A 251 -6.33 -27.34 3.08
CA ALA A 251 -6.91 -28.31 2.17
C ALA A 251 -5.89 -28.89 1.18
N LYS A 252 -4.64 -28.39 1.15
CA LYS A 252 -3.65 -28.65 0.11
C LYS A 252 -3.45 -30.13 -0.19
N ASP A 253 -3.11 -30.92 0.81
CA ASP A 253 -2.70 -32.32 0.62
C ASP A 253 -3.89 -33.20 0.22
N ARG A 254 -5.07 -32.96 0.79
CA ARG A 254 -6.35 -33.57 0.38
C ARG A 254 -6.75 -33.19 -1.05
N LEU A 255 -6.61 -31.92 -1.45
CA LEU A 255 -6.92 -31.45 -2.82
C LEU A 255 -5.96 -32.08 -3.85
N MET A 256 -4.69 -32.25 -3.49
CA MET A 256 -3.65 -32.84 -4.34
C MET A 256 -3.56 -34.38 -4.24
N ASN A 257 -4.44 -35.04 -3.49
CA ASN A 257 -4.43 -36.50 -3.23
C ASN A 257 -3.12 -37.04 -2.62
N LYS A 258 -2.38 -36.23 -1.85
CA LYS A 258 -1.10 -36.66 -1.23
C LYS A 258 -1.32 -37.64 -0.09
N GLU A 259 -2.35 -37.44 0.73
CA GLU A 259 -2.74 -38.32 1.84
C GLU A 259 -2.92 -39.79 1.38
N ILE A 260 -3.66 -39.99 0.29
CA ILE A 260 -3.93 -41.33 -0.29
C ILE A 260 -2.65 -41.99 -0.85
N ALA A 261 -1.68 -41.19 -1.31
CA ALA A 261 -0.43 -41.71 -1.85
C ALA A 261 0.55 -42.17 -0.75
N GLU A 262 0.47 -41.61 0.46
CA GLU A 262 1.29 -42.02 1.60
C GLU A 262 0.71 -43.26 2.29
N GLU A 263 -0.61 -43.32 2.53
CA GLU A 263 -1.28 -44.52 3.07
C GLU A 263 -1.07 -45.77 2.19
N ALA A 264 -1.19 -45.64 0.87
CA ALA A 264 -0.97 -46.73 -0.08
C ALA A 264 0.51 -47.20 -0.14
N VAL A 265 1.45 -46.37 0.33
CA VAL A 265 2.87 -46.76 0.46
C VAL A 265 3.10 -47.44 1.81
N GLU A 266 2.52 -46.97 2.91
CA GLU A 266 2.62 -47.65 4.21
C GLU A 266 2.01 -49.05 4.20
N GLU A 267 0.82 -49.25 3.60
CA GLU A 267 0.24 -50.60 3.44
C GLU A 267 1.15 -51.52 2.60
N ALA A 268 1.84 -50.98 1.59
CA ALA A 268 2.77 -51.75 0.75
C ALA A 268 4.08 -52.13 1.48
N PHE A 269 4.48 -51.40 2.52
CA PHE A 269 5.64 -51.71 3.35
C PHE A 269 5.33 -52.64 4.54
N CYS A 270 4.05 -52.84 4.89
CA CYS A 270 3.63 -53.73 5.98
C CYS A 270 3.50 -55.22 5.57
N LEU A 271 3.87 -55.58 4.35
CA LEU A 271 3.76 -56.94 3.79
C LEU A 271 5.10 -57.48 3.28
N ASP A 272 6.12 -57.52 4.16
CA ASP A 272 7.29 -58.39 3.97
C ASP A 272 7.73 -59.02 5.29
N ASP A 273 7.15 -60.17 5.61
CA ASP A 273 7.75 -61.14 6.53
C ASP A 273 7.40 -62.57 6.06
N GLY A 274 7.96 -62.94 4.90
CA GLY A 274 8.28 -64.33 4.55
C GLY A 274 7.16 -65.30 4.15
N GLU A 275 6.71 -65.24 2.90
CA GLU A 275 6.42 -66.42 2.07
C GLU A 275 6.45 -66.06 0.57
N GLU A 276 6.98 -66.92 -0.30
CA GLU A 276 7.05 -66.65 -1.75
C GLU A 276 5.63 -66.66 -2.36
N PRO A 277 5.16 -65.56 -3.00
CA PRO A 277 3.84 -65.55 -3.61
C PRO A 277 3.87 -66.17 -5.01
N ASP A 278 2.97 -67.13 -5.23
CA ASP A 278 2.56 -67.54 -6.57
C ASP A 278 2.02 -66.35 -7.39
N VAL A 279 2.07 -66.47 -8.72
CA VAL A 279 1.77 -65.37 -9.66
C VAL A 279 0.28 -64.97 -9.63
N ALA A 280 -0.07 -64.08 -8.69
CA ALA A 280 -1.30 -63.31 -8.68
C ALA A 280 -1.01 -61.85 -9.05
N GLU A 281 -1.90 -61.25 -9.84
CA GLU A 281 -1.69 -59.95 -10.48
C GLU A 281 -1.60 -58.82 -9.44
N LYS A 282 -0.49 -58.08 -9.41
CA LYS A 282 -0.41 -56.80 -8.70
C LYS A 282 -1.35 -55.80 -9.37
N GLU A 283 -2.58 -55.70 -8.88
CA GLU A 283 -3.42 -54.52 -9.13
C GLU A 283 -2.72 -53.31 -8.50
N SER A 284 -2.01 -52.55 -9.32
CA SER A 284 -1.55 -51.22 -8.95
C SER A 284 -2.78 -50.38 -8.61
N VAL A 285 -2.86 -49.85 -7.39
CA VAL A 285 -3.90 -48.89 -7.00
C VAL A 285 -3.74 -47.64 -7.87
N VAL A 286 -4.52 -47.56 -8.95
CA VAL A 286 -4.55 -46.39 -9.83
C VAL A 286 -5.31 -45.30 -9.09
N VAL A 287 -4.58 -44.45 -8.36
CA VAL A 287 -5.12 -43.20 -7.81
C VAL A 287 -5.57 -42.34 -8.99
N THR A 288 -6.87 -42.43 -9.31
CA THR A 288 -7.44 -41.63 -10.39
C THR A 288 -7.39 -40.15 -9.99
N PRO A 289 -6.84 -39.25 -10.83
CA PRO A 289 -6.80 -37.83 -10.51
C PRO A 289 -8.23 -37.31 -10.39
N LYS A 290 -8.51 -36.53 -9.32
CA LYS A 290 -9.84 -35.93 -9.09
C LYS A 290 -10.27 -35.15 -10.34
N SER A 291 -11.52 -35.33 -10.75
CA SER A 291 -12.06 -34.56 -11.88
C SER A 291 -12.11 -33.08 -11.53
N ARG A 292 -11.99 -32.21 -12.54
CA ARG A 292 -12.05 -30.75 -12.35
C ARG A 292 -13.30 -30.32 -11.57
N ASP A 293 -14.44 -30.94 -11.85
CA ASP A 293 -15.72 -30.53 -11.25
C ASP A 293 -15.90 -31.09 -9.83
N ALA A 294 -15.28 -32.24 -9.52
CA ALA A 294 -15.15 -32.73 -8.15
C ALA A 294 -14.25 -31.80 -7.31
N LEU A 295 -13.09 -31.39 -7.86
CA LEU A 295 -12.21 -30.39 -7.23
C LEU A 295 -12.95 -29.07 -7.01
N LEU A 296 -13.70 -28.57 -7.99
CA LEU A 296 -14.46 -27.32 -7.86
C LEU A 296 -15.56 -27.41 -6.79
N THR A 297 -16.21 -28.56 -6.65
CA THR A 297 -17.20 -28.81 -5.59
C THR A 297 -16.54 -28.84 -4.22
N GLU A 298 -15.43 -29.58 -4.07
CA GLU A 298 -14.66 -29.63 -2.83
C GLU A 298 -14.13 -28.25 -2.44
N LEU A 299 -13.57 -27.49 -3.39
CA LEU A 299 -13.08 -26.12 -3.19
C LEU A 299 -14.18 -25.23 -2.63
N ARG A 300 -15.34 -25.13 -3.29
CA ARG A 300 -16.47 -24.29 -2.87
C ARG A 300 -17.00 -24.63 -1.48
N ASP A 301 -16.87 -25.89 -1.08
CA ASP A 301 -17.34 -26.42 0.19
C ASP A 301 -16.33 -26.29 1.34
N LEU A 302 -15.09 -25.85 1.08
CA LEU A 302 -14.04 -25.68 2.10
C LEU A 302 -14.43 -24.85 3.34
N PRO A 303 -15.25 -23.78 3.26
CA PRO A 303 -15.65 -23.05 4.46
C PRO A 303 -16.66 -23.82 5.34
N LYS A 304 -17.46 -24.73 4.76
CA LYS A 304 -18.62 -25.35 5.43
C LYS A 304 -18.33 -26.08 6.76
N PRO A 305 -17.18 -26.78 6.93
CA PRO A 305 -16.89 -27.47 8.19
C PRO A 305 -16.56 -26.55 9.36
N MET A 306 -16.24 -25.27 9.12
CA MET A 306 -15.74 -24.35 10.14
C MET A 306 -16.79 -24.03 11.20
N GLN A 307 -16.40 -24.14 12.47
CA GLN A 307 -17.22 -23.85 13.64
C GLN A 307 -16.82 -22.53 14.32
N SER A 308 -17.66 -22.05 15.23
CA SER A 308 -17.41 -20.84 16.05
C SER A 308 -16.16 -20.97 16.92
N SER A 309 -15.80 -22.18 17.35
CA SER A 309 -14.57 -22.51 18.10
C SER A 309 -13.28 -22.24 17.33
N ASP A 310 -13.30 -22.44 16.02
CA ASP A 310 -12.07 -22.52 15.20
C ASP A 310 -11.55 -21.13 14.83
N LEU A 311 -12.43 -20.13 14.93
CA LEU A 311 -12.19 -18.76 14.47
C LEU A 311 -11.06 -18.06 15.23
N ALA A 312 -10.85 -18.36 16.51
CA ALA A 312 -9.76 -17.77 17.28
C ALA A 312 -8.38 -18.22 16.74
N ALA A 313 -8.20 -19.53 16.54
CA ALA A 313 -6.99 -20.09 15.94
C ALA A 313 -6.82 -19.62 14.48
N LEU A 314 -7.91 -19.52 13.71
CA LEU A 314 -7.88 -18.97 12.36
C LEU A 314 -7.39 -17.51 12.33
N VAL A 315 -7.79 -16.68 13.30
CA VAL A 315 -7.30 -15.29 13.42
C VAL A 315 -5.79 -15.25 13.71
N GLU A 316 -5.27 -16.18 14.52
CA GLU A 316 -3.82 -16.28 14.77
C GLU A 316 -3.06 -16.72 13.52
N ILE A 317 -3.54 -17.77 12.82
CA ILE A 317 -2.90 -18.27 11.60
C ILE A 317 -2.94 -17.22 10.48
N THR A 318 -4.07 -16.54 10.27
CA THR A 318 -4.17 -15.46 9.27
C THR A 318 -3.23 -14.31 9.58
N GLN A 319 -2.99 -13.96 10.84
CA GLN A 319 -1.98 -12.97 11.23
C GLN A 319 -0.54 -13.41 10.93
N ILE A 320 -0.23 -14.71 10.95
CA ILE A 320 1.08 -15.23 10.55
C ILE A 320 1.28 -15.05 9.04
N TYR A 321 0.28 -15.38 8.23
CA TYR A 321 0.32 -15.16 6.77
C TYR A 321 0.37 -13.67 6.40
N ASP A 322 -0.36 -12.83 7.13
CA ASP A 322 -0.33 -11.36 7.01
C ASP A 322 1.08 -10.81 7.27
N ARG A 323 1.71 -11.17 8.41
CA ARG A 323 3.10 -10.78 8.75
C ARG A 323 4.13 -11.28 7.75
N LYS A 324 3.93 -12.47 7.15
CA LYS A 324 4.78 -13.02 6.07
C LYS A 324 4.45 -12.46 4.67
N THR A 325 3.56 -11.48 4.55
CA THR A 325 3.24 -10.85 3.25
C THR A 325 3.90 -9.47 3.15
N PRO A 326 4.59 -9.13 2.04
CA PRO A 326 5.18 -7.80 1.83
C PRO A 326 4.17 -6.67 2.08
N PHE A 327 4.63 -5.60 2.73
CA PHE A 327 3.82 -4.42 3.03
C PHE A 327 3.34 -3.68 1.76
N SER A 328 3.99 -3.94 0.63
CA SER A 328 3.53 -3.57 -0.72
C SER A 328 2.15 -4.13 -1.07
N PHE A 329 1.77 -5.29 -0.55
CA PHE A 329 0.40 -5.81 -0.70
C PHE A 329 -0.61 -4.83 -0.07
N HIS A 330 -0.33 -4.41 1.16
CA HIS A 330 -1.16 -3.47 1.92
C HIS A 330 -1.20 -2.07 1.31
N THR A 331 -0.08 -1.57 0.79
CA THR A 331 0.04 -0.19 0.28
C THR A 331 -0.28 -0.01 -1.20
N LYS A 332 -0.28 -1.08 -2.01
CA LYS A 332 -0.55 -1.03 -3.46
C LYS A 332 -1.80 -1.80 -3.86
N TYR A 333 -1.97 -3.03 -3.37
CA TYR A 333 -3.07 -3.90 -3.81
C TYR A 333 -4.39 -3.60 -3.07
N LEU A 334 -4.37 -3.36 -1.76
CA LEU A 334 -5.61 -3.06 -1.02
C LEU A 334 -6.29 -1.74 -1.46
N PRO A 335 -5.57 -0.64 -1.74
CA PRO A 335 -6.20 0.56 -2.32
C PRO A 335 -6.82 0.32 -3.72
N LEU A 336 -6.24 -0.58 -4.51
CA LEU A 336 -6.77 -0.99 -5.83
C LEU A 336 -8.04 -1.87 -5.73
N ILE A 337 -8.18 -2.63 -4.64
CA ILE A 337 -9.32 -3.52 -4.41
C ILE A 337 -10.48 -2.80 -3.69
N PHE A 338 -10.19 -2.10 -2.59
CA PHE A 338 -11.20 -1.54 -1.68
C PHE A 338 -11.35 -0.02 -1.81
N GLY A 339 -10.34 0.67 -2.34
CA GLY A 339 -10.34 2.13 -2.53
C GLY A 339 -11.02 2.58 -3.82
N SER A 340 -10.64 3.78 -4.28
CA SER A 340 -11.08 4.37 -5.55
C SER A 340 -9.87 4.44 -6.52
N PRO A 341 -9.51 3.34 -7.19
CA PRO A 341 -8.34 3.29 -8.07
C PRO A 341 -8.49 4.17 -9.32
N ASP A 342 -7.35 4.62 -9.86
CA ASP A 342 -7.30 5.32 -11.14
C ASP A 342 -7.29 4.29 -12.28
N PRO A 343 -8.33 4.24 -13.14
CA PRO A 343 -8.48 3.19 -14.14
C PRO A 343 -7.37 3.16 -15.21
N GLU A 344 -6.67 4.27 -15.45
CA GLU A 344 -5.59 4.31 -16.44
C GLU A 344 -4.25 3.82 -15.88
N ASN A 345 -4.03 3.94 -14.56
CA ASN A 345 -2.70 3.79 -13.99
C ASN A 345 -2.46 2.46 -13.28
N ASP A 346 -3.42 1.93 -12.49
CA ASP A 346 -3.10 0.87 -11.51
C ASP A 346 -3.27 -0.58 -12.01
N ASN A 347 -3.81 -0.77 -13.21
CA ASN A 347 -4.18 -2.10 -13.72
C ASN A 347 -2.98 -3.05 -13.96
N TYR A 348 -1.74 -2.54 -14.07
CA TYR A 348 -0.53 -3.37 -14.25
C TYR A 348 -0.19 -4.23 -13.02
N LEU A 349 -0.66 -3.87 -11.82
CA LEU A 349 -0.39 -4.63 -10.58
C LEU A 349 -0.98 -6.04 -10.64
N ILE A 350 -2.02 -6.21 -11.46
CA ILE A 350 -2.87 -7.40 -11.52
C ILE A 350 -2.85 -8.00 -12.93
N ASN A 351 -3.09 -7.20 -13.98
CA ASN A 351 -3.20 -7.71 -15.34
C ASN A 351 -1.83 -8.09 -15.91
N GLY A 352 -1.62 -9.39 -16.12
CA GLY A 352 -0.37 -9.94 -16.64
C GLY A 352 0.75 -10.07 -15.60
N ALA A 353 0.48 -9.79 -14.32
CA ALA A 353 1.44 -9.98 -13.25
C ALA A 353 1.71 -11.47 -13.01
N LEU A 354 2.98 -11.87 -13.12
CA LEU A 354 3.43 -13.25 -12.87
C LEU A 354 3.71 -13.51 -11.38
N SER A 355 3.97 -12.49 -10.57
CA SER A 355 4.23 -12.60 -9.12
C SER A 355 3.80 -11.31 -8.42
N LEU A 356 3.76 -11.29 -7.09
CA LEU A 356 3.59 -10.03 -6.34
C LEU A 356 4.71 -9.04 -6.69
N LEU A 357 4.32 -7.77 -6.77
CA LEU A 357 5.22 -6.64 -6.98
C LEU A 357 5.51 -5.95 -5.65
N VAL A 358 6.80 -5.78 -5.35
CA VAL A 358 7.31 -5.18 -4.11
C VAL A 358 7.88 -3.79 -4.43
N SER A 359 7.51 -2.79 -3.62
CA SER A 359 7.93 -1.42 -3.79
C SER A 359 9.40 -1.23 -3.44
N VAL A 360 10.04 -0.27 -4.11
CA VAL A 360 11.43 0.09 -3.89
C VAL A 360 11.65 0.60 -2.46
N GLU A 361 10.69 1.33 -1.91
CA GLU A 361 10.74 1.87 -0.55
C GLU A 361 10.79 0.77 0.50
N GLU A 362 10.02 -0.31 0.32
CA GLU A 362 10.04 -1.49 1.21
C GLU A 362 11.36 -2.25 1.14
N ILE A 363 11.96 -2.35 -0.05
CA ILE A 363 13.28 -2.97 -0.21
C ILE A 363 14.34 -2.09 0.46
N LEU A 364 14.34 -0.78 0.21
CA LEU A 364 15.30 0.15 0.79
C LEU A 364 15.19 0.24 2.32
N SER A 365 13.98 0.15 2.90
CA SER A 365 13.80 0.08 4.35
C SER A 365 14.31 -1.24 4.92
N ALA A 366 13.97 -2.39 4.31
CA ALA A 366 14.47 -3.70 4.73
C ALA A 366 16.01 -3.82 4.62
N GLN A 367 16.65 -3.12 3.67
CA GLN A 367 18.10 -3.01 3.60
C GLN A 367 18.70 -2.03 4.63
N ALA A 368 17.97 -1.00 5.06
CA ALA A 368 18.43 -0.02 6.05
C ALA A 368 18.33 -0.55 7.50
N SER A 369 17.25 -1.25 7.85
CA SER A 369 17.03 -1.82 9.19
C SER A 369 18.05 -2.88 9.61
N ARG A 370 18.97 -3.27 8.72
CA ARG A 370 20.12 -4.13 9.05
C ARG A 370 20.94 -3.59 10.22
N ASN A 371 21.10 -2.27 10.34
CA ASN A 371 22.01 -1.68 11.32
C ASN A 371 21.36 -1.47 12.71
N GLU A 372 20.03 -1.37 12.78
CA GLU A 372 19.30 -0.91 13.99
C GLU A 372 18.18 -1.89 14.43
N MET A 373 18.22 -3.15 13.99
CA MET A 373 17.25 -4.18 14.40
C MET A 373 17.34 -4.48 15.90
N THR A 374 16.26 -4.24 16.65
CA THR A 374 16.16 -4.61 18.07
C THR A 374 15.65 -6.05 18.24
N GLN A 375 15.81 -6.66 19.42
CA GLN A 375 15.28 -8.01 19.68
C GLN A 375 13.76 -8.11 19.49
N GLN A 376 13.02 -7.00 19.64
CA GLN A 376 11.57 -6.94 19.41
C GLN A 376 11.19 -7.09 17.93
N ASP A 377 12.06 -6.68 17.00
CA ASP A 377 11.80 -6.79 15.56
C ASP A 377 12.02 -8.22 15.03
N GLU A 378 12.87 -9.00 15.69
CA GLU A 378 13.04 -10.44 15.39
C GLU A 378 11.83 -11.25 15.90
N GLU A 379 11.27 -10.91 17.06
CA GLU A 379 9.99 -11.48 17.55
C GLU A 379 8.78 -11.04 16.70
N ALA A 380 8.82 -9.86 16.08
CA ALA A 380 7.74 -9.34 15.25
C ALA A 380 7.58 -10.06 13.88
N GLY A 381 8.56 -10.85 13.46
CA GLY A 381 8.49 -11.67 12.24
C GLY A 381 8.47 -10.87 10.93
N ALA A 382 9.21 -9.77 10.87
CA ALA A 382 9.23 -8.88 9.71
C ALA A 382 9.78 -9.53 8.42
N VAL A 383 9.16 -9.20 7.28
CA VAL A 383 9.57 -9.67 5.94
C VAL A 383 11.00 -9.23 5.62
N ARG A 384 11.90 -10.20 5.39
CA ARG A 384 13.29 -9.95 4.97
C ARG A 384 13.51 -10.44 3.55
N PHE A 385 14.19 -9.63 2.73
CA PHE A 385 14.42 -9.93 1.31
C PHE A 385 15.86 -10.36 0.99
N LEU A 386 15.99 -11.39 0.15
CA LEU A 386 17.16 -11.63 -0.70
C LEU A 386 16.89 -10.97 -2.07
N LEU A 387 17.60 -9.88 -2.36
CA LEU A 387 17.52 -9.17 -3.63
C LEU A 387 18.37 -9.89 -4.69
N VAL A 388 17.80 -10.13 -5.87
CA VAL A 388 18.47 -10.77 -7.00
C VAL A 388 18.43 -9.82 -8.21
N ASP A 389 19.59 -9.39 -8.70
CA ASP A 389 19.68 -8.56 -9.89
C ASP A 389 19.78 -9.46 -11.14
N CYS A 390 18.80 -9.32 -12.03
CA CYS A 390 18.65 -10.11 -13.26
C CYS A 390 18.98 -9.32 -14.53
N ARG A 391 19.51 -8.09 -14.40
CA ARG A 391 19.92 -7.28 -15.55
C ARG A 391 21.16 -7.88 -16.25
N PRO A 392 21.42 -7.54 -17.52
CA PRO A 392 22.66 -7.94 -18.20
C PRO A 392 23.91 -7.49 -17.45
N ALA A 393 25.02 -8.23 -17.59
CA ALA A 393 26.28 -7.98 -16.88
C ALA A 393 26.76 -6.53 -17.02
N ASP A 394 26.67 -5.94 -18.21
CA ASP A 394 27.06 -4.55 -18.48
C ASP A 394 26.24 -3.54 -17.66
N GLN A 395 24.93 -3.78 -17.50
CA GLN A 395 24.06 -2.92 -16.70
C GLN A 395 24.32 -3.07 -15.20
N TYR A 396 24.60 -4.30 -14.73
CA TYR A 396 24.96 -4.58 -13.35
C TYR A 396 26.29 -3.91 -12.97
N ASN A 397 27.31 -4.08 -13.83
CA ASN A 397 28.64 -3.51 -13.62
C ASN A 397 28.66 -1.98 -13.68
N ALA A 398 27.73 -1.35 -14.42
CA ALA A 398 27.56 0.11 -14.46
C ALA A 398 26.86 0.70 -13.21
N GLY A 399 26.43 -0.13 -12.25
CA GLY A 399 25.83 0.30 -10.99
C GLY A 399 24.85 -0.74 -10.42
N HIS A 400 25.09 -1.21 -9.21
CA HIS A 400 24.22 -2.18 -8.51
C HIS A 400 24.25 -1.96 -6.98
N LEU A 401 23.27 -2.50 -6.26
CA LEU A 401 23.31 -2.52 -4.79
C LEU A 401 24.32 -3.58 -4.32
N ALA A 402 25.19 -3.22 -3.36
CA ALA A 402 26.20 -4.10 -2.77
C ALA A 402 25.65 -5.43 -2.20
N THR A 403 24.34 -5.47 -1.95
CA THR A 403 23.63 -6.56 -1.29
C THR A 403 22.81 -7.43 -2.24
N ALA A 404 22.77 -7.07 -3.54
CA ALA A 404 22.08 -7.85 -4.55
C ALA A 404 22.94 -9.05 -4.98
N PHE A 405 22.33 -10.23 -5.07
CA PHE A 405 22.93 -11.38 -5.73
C PHE A 405 22.80 -11.19 -7.25
N TYR A 406 23.93 -11.15 -7.97
CA TYR A 406 23.91 -11.13 -9.43
C TYR A 406 23.55 -12.52 -9.99
N LEU A 407 22.49 -12.61 -10.80
CA LEU A 407 22.14 -13.82 -11.52
C LEU A 407 22.27 -13.57 -13.03
N ASP A 408 23.28 -14.18 -13.65
CA ASP A 408 23.48 -14.12 -15.09
C ASP A 408 22.32 -14.81 -15.82
N THR A 409 21.50 -14.00 -16.50
CA THR A 409 20.30 -14.46 -17.19
C THR A 409 20.56 -14.91 -18.63
N GLU A 410 21.72 -14.62 -19.20
CA GLU A 410 22.10 -15.11 -20.55
C GLU A 410 22.36 -16.62 -20.51
N LEU A 411 22.86 -17.15 -19.39
CA LEU A 411 23.07 -18.58 -19.17
C LEU A 411 21.77 -19.39 -19.30
N MET A 412 20.60 -18.81 -19.01
CA MET A 412 19.32 -19.51 -19.07
C MET A 412 18.99 -20.04 -20.48
N LEU A 413 19.48 -19.37 -21.53
CA LEU A 413 19.31 -19.79 -22.93
C LEU A 413 20.60 -20.34 -23.55
N SER A 414 21.77 -19.84 -23.13
CA SER A 414 23.06 -20.23 -23.71
C SER A 414 23.70 -21.46 -23.06
N ASN A 415 23.57 -21.63 -21.73
CA ASN A 415 24.12 -22.76 -20.98
C ASN A 415 23.25 -23.14 -19.75
N PRO A 416 22.08 -23.80 -19.97
CA PRO A 416 21.14 -24.11 -18.88
C PRO A 416 21.71 -24.90 -17.68
N PRO A 417 22.67 -25.84 -17.84
CA PRO A 417 23.33 -26.49 -16.70
C PRO A 417 24.09 -25.53 -15.78
N GLU A 418 24.73 -24.51 -16.35
CA GLU A 418 25.46 -23.48 -15.59
C GLU A 418 24.48 -22.52 -14.89
N PHE A 419 23.41 -22.11 -15.58
CA PHE A 419 22.30 -21.37 -14.96
C PHE A 419 21.70 -22.11 -13.76
N ASN A 420 21.41 -23.41 -13.90
CA ASN A 420 20.92 -24.24 -12.80
C ASN A 420 21.92 -24.31 -11.63
N THR A 421 23.22 -24.33 -11.92
CA THR A 421 24.27 -24.30 -10.90
C THR A 421 24.25 -22.97 -10.13
N SER A 422 24.09 -21.84 -10.82
CA SER A 422 23.92 -20.52 -10.20
C SER A 422 22.65 -20.40 -9.36
N VAL A 423 21.52 -20.97 -9.82
CA VAL A 423 20.27 -21.04 -9.04
C VAL A 423 20.45 -21.88 -7.77
N GLN A 424 21.13 -23.02 -7.85
CA GLN A 424 21.44 -23.83 -6.66
C GLN A 424 22.40 -23.10 -5.71
N ALA A 425 23.39 -22.38 -6.22
CA ALA A 425 24.28 -21.55 -5.40
C ALA A 425 23.53 -20.41 -4.69
N LEU A 426 22.57 -19.77 -5.36
CA LEU A 426 21.68 -18.76 -4.79
C LEU A 426 20.85 -19.34 -3.63
N LEU A 427 20.15 -20.46 -3.86
CA LEU A 427 19.32 -21.11 -2.83
C LEU A 427 20.15 -21.65 -1.65
N GLN A 428 21.37 -22.16 -1.90
CA GLN A 428 22.29 -22.54 -0.83
C GLN A 428 22.81 -21.34 -0.04
N THR A 429 23.11 -20.22 -0.72
CA THR A 429 23.49 -18.96 -0.08
C THR A 429 22.35 -18.43 0.79
N GLN A 430 21.11 -18.53 0.31
CA GLN A 430 19.92 -18.18 1.07
C GLN A 430 19.82 -18.98 2.37
N LYS A 431 19.82 -20.32 2.25
CA LYS A 431 19.73 -21.23 3.41
C LYS A 431 20.85 -21.02 4.43
N ARG A 432 22.09 -20.83 3.96
CA ARG A 432 23.24 -20.55 4.84
C ARG A 432 23.15 -19.19 5.51
N GLY A 433 22.73 -18.15 4.79
CA GLY A 433 22.56 -16.81 5.32
C GLY A 433 21.46 -16.73 6.39
N ILE A 434 20.34 -17.44 6.19
CA ILE A 434 19.28 -17.54 7.21
C ILE A 434 19.79 -18.33 8.42
N ALA A 435 20.44 -19.48 8.22
CA ALA A 435 20.95 -20.31 9.31
C ALA A 435 22.07 -19.66 10.15
N SER A 436 22.81 -18.69 9.57
CA SER A 436 23.83 -17.91 10.29
C SER A 436 23.30 -16.62 10.91
N GLY A 437 21.98 -16.38 10.90
CA GLY A 437 21.39 -15.12 11.39
C GLY A 437 21.82 -13.89 10.58
N SER A 438 22.29 -14.08 9.34
CA SER A 438 22.78 -12.97 8.53
C SER A 438 21.66 -11.98 8.25
N LYS A 439 21.85 -10.75 8.73
CA LYS A 439 20.99 -9.60 8.36
C LYS A 439 21.02 -9.31 6.86
N ALA A 440 21.96 -9.91 6.11
CA ALA A 440 22.11 -9.67 4.69
C ALA A 440 21.17 -10.47 3.77
N VAL A 441 20.53 -11.52 4.29
CA VAL A 441 19.79 -12.50 3.51
C VAL A 441 18.46 -12.80 4.19
N GLY A 442 17.37 -12.72 3.42
CA GLY A 442 16.02 -13.00 3.89
C GLY A 442 15.38 -14.25 3.27
N GLU A 443 14.25 -14.66 3.85
CA GLU A 443 13.40 -15.78 3.38
C GLU A 443 12.72 -15.47 2.03
N HIS A 444 12.45 -14.19 1.75
CA HIS A 444 11.69 -13.76 0.58
C HIS A 444 12.63 -13.41 -0.58
N ILE A 445 12.43 -14.00 -1.76
CA ILE A 445 13.29 -13.76 -2.93
C ILE A 445 12.63 -12.69 -3.79
N VAL A 446 13.32 -11.55 -4.00
CA VAL A 446 12.81 -10.46 -4.84
C VAL A 446 13.75 -10.21 -6.02
N PHE A 447 13.21 -10.35 -7.23
CA PHE A 447 13.94 -10.22 -8.49
C PHE A 447 13.85 -8.79 -9.03
N MET A 448 14.98 -8.23 -9.47
CA MET A 448 15.08 -6.90 -10.05
C MET A 448 15.47 -6.98 -11.53
N GLY A 449 14.58 -6.47 -12.39
CA GLY A 449 14.89 -6.17 -13.79
C GLY A 449 15.42 -4.75 -13.98
N SER A 450 15.51 -4.28 -15.23
CA SER A 450 15.90 -2.90 -15.52
C SER A 450 14.78 -1.89 -15.27
N GLY A 451 13.53 -2.35 -15.21
CA GLY A 451 12.33 -1.50 -15.13
C GLY A 451 11.73 -1.17 -16.50
N ARG A 452 12.26 -1.79 -17.56
CA ARG A 452 11.79 -1.65 -18.94
C ARG A 452 11.08 -2.93 -19.36
N LEU A 453 9.78 -2.85 -19.62
CA LEU A 453 8.92 -3.98 -20.02
C LEU A 453 9.43 -4.86 -21.18
N ALA A 454 10.31 -4.35 -22.03
CA ALA A 454 10.95 -5.12 -23.11
C ALA A 454 12.09 -6.01 -22.61
N GLU A 455 12.89 -5.52 -21.66
CA GLU A 455 14.07 -6.19 -21.08
C GLU A 455 13.63 -7.12 -19.92
N ASP A 456 12.69 -6.66 -19.10
CA ASP A 456 12.15 -7.36 -17.92
C ASP A 456 11.43 -8.68 -18.24
N ARG A 457 11.19 -8.98 -19.53
CA ARG A 457 10.73 -10.30 -19.99
C ARG A 457 11.69 -11.42 -19.58
N VAL A 458 12.99 -11.14 -19.52
CA VAL A 458 14.00 -12.12 -19.10
C VAL A 458 13.90 -12.39 -17.60
N ALA A 459 13.72 -11.35 -16.78
CA ALA A 459 13.46 -11.50 -15.35
C ALA A 459 12.16 -12.28 -15.08
N ASN A 460 11.10 -12.07 -15.87
CA ASN A 460 9.89 -12.87 -15.80
C ASN A 460 10.09 -14.36 -16.16
N MET A 461 10.98 -14.68 -17.13
CA MET A 461 11.35 -16.07 -17.41
C MET A 461 12.13 -16.71 -16.24
N VAL A 462 12.98 -15.94 -15.54
CA VAL A 462 13.64 -16.39 -14.30
C VAL A 462 12.60 -16.65 -13.20
N ILE A 463 11.67 -15.72 -12.96
CA ILE A 463 10.57 -15.89 -11.99
C ILE A 463 9.78 -17.16 -12.32
N ALA A 464 9.40 -17.37 -13.59
CA ALA A 464 8.73 -18.60 -14.04
C ALA A 464 9.58 -19.85 -13.80
N HIS A 465 10.91 -19.78 -13.87
CA HIS A 465 11.78 -20.89 -13.49
C HIS A 465 11.63 -21.22 -12.00
N PHE A 466 11.73 -20.24 -11.10
CA PHE A 466 11.62 -20.44 -9.65
C PHE A 466 10.21 -20.92 -9.21
N LEU A 467 9.15 -20.43 -9.87
CA LEU A 467 7.77 -20.87 -9.61
C LEU A 467 7.54 -22.33 -10.01
N ARG A 468 8.14 -22.80 -11.13
CA ARG A 468 8.11 -24.24 -11.51
C ARG A 468 8.90 -25.14 -10.56
N LEU A 469 9.83 -24.57 -9.78
CA LEU A 469 10.50 -25.27 -8.68
C LEU A 469 9.70 -25.21 -7.37
N ASN A 470 8.45 -24.71 -7.40
CA ASN A 470 7.59 -24.48 -6.24
C ASN A 470 8.26 -23.60 -5.16
N THR A 471 9.10 -22.65 -5.57
CA THR A 471 9.79 -21.74 -4.62
C THR A 471 8.80 -20.69 -4.09
N ALA A 472 8.48 -20.75 -2.81
CA ALA A 472 7.65 -19.76 -2.13
C ALA A 472 8.35 -18.39 -2.01
N PHE A 473 7.56 -17.38 -1.68
CA PHE A 473 7.98 -16.00 -1.41
C PHE A 473 8.73 -15.29 -2.56
N VAL A 474 8.46 -15.71 -3.80
CA VAL A 474 9.00 -15.12 -5.02
C VAL A 474 8.22 -13.87 -5.43
N SER A 475 8.92 -12.75 -5.58
CA SER A 475 8.37 -11.45 -5.98
C SER A 475 9.28 -10.70 -6.95
N MET A 476 8.81 -9.57 -7.49
CA MET A 476 9.58 -8.70 -8.38
C MET A 476 9.58 -7.24 -7.90
N VAL A 477 10.69 -6.52 -8.09
CA VAL A 477 10.78 -5.09 -7.78
C VAL A 477 9.90 -4.28 -8.73
N TYR A 478 8.93 -3.54 -8.19
CA TYR A 478 8.10 -2.64 -8.98
C TYR A 478 8.95 -1.53 -9.61
N GLY A 479 8.90 -1.41 -10.93
CA GLY A 479 9.70 -0.45 -11.71
C GLY A 479 11.20 -0.77 -11.79
N GLY A 480 11.65 -1.92 -11.26
CA GLY A 480 13.02 -2.44 -11.37
C GLY A 480 14.11 -1.46 -10.93
N TYR A 481 15.29 -1.58 -11.54
CA TYR A 481 16.43 -0.70 -11.27
C TYR A 481 16.16 0.77 -11.60
N THR A 482 15.29 1.07 -12.58
CA THR A 482 14.92 2.46 -12.91
C THR A 482 14.24 3.14 -11.72
N ALA A 483 13.21 2.53 -11.15
CA ALA A 483 12.54 3.06 -9.95
C ALA A 483 13.47 3.07 -8.72
N LEU A 484 14.35 2.06 -8.57
CA LEU A 484 15.37 2.05 -7.52
C LEU A 484 16.29 3.28 -7.60
N HIS A 485 16.83 3.56 -8.77
CA HIS A 485 17.73 4.68 -8.99
C HIS A 485 17.02 6.03 -8.82
N GLU A 486 15.76 6.14 -9.20
CA GLU A 486 14.94 7.34 -8.97
C GLU A 486 14.66 7.57 -7.49
N ALA A 487 14.32 6.53 -6.72
CA ALA A 487 14.04 6.63 -5.29
C ALA A 487 15.30 6.95 -4.45
N LEU A 488 16.48 6.46 -4.86
CA LEU A 488 17.75 6.87 -4.26
C LEU A 488 18.07 8.35 -4.54
N GLY A 489 17.72 8.85 -5.72
CA GLY A 489 17.98 10.23 -6.12
C GLY A 489 19.48 10.58 -6.24
N PRO A 490 19.80 11.80 -6.70
CA PRO A 490 21.15 12.19 -7.10
C PRO A 490 22.20 12.22 -5.98
N LEU A 491 21.75 12.28 -4.71
CA LEU A 491 22.63 12.38 -3.54
C LEU A 491 23.06 11.01 -3.01
N GLU A 492 22.13 10.03 -2.95
CA GLU A 492 22.40 8.73 -2.32
C GLU A 492 22.84 7.64 -3.32
N PHE A 493 22.53 7.73 -4.63
CA PHE A 493 22.94 6.66 -5.55
C PHE A 493 24.47 6.51 -5.63
N ASN A 494 25.24 7.61 -5.54
CA ASN A 494 26.71 7.55 -5.52
C ASN A 494 27.29 6.98 -4.21
N ARG A 495 26.47 6.87 -3.15
CA ARG A 495 26.85 6.30 -1.85
C ARG A 495 26.42 4.85 -1.68
N ARG A 496 25.27 4.47 -2.26
CA ARG A 496 24.65 3.14 -2.08
C ARG A 496 24.85 2.17 -3.26
N LEU A 497 25.16 2.68 -4.46
CA LEU A 497 25.47 1.83 -5.61
C LEU A 497 26.98 1.59 -5.71
N VAL A 498 27.35 0.32 -5.85
CA VAL A 498 28.71 -0.12 -6.15
C VAL A 498 28.99 0.06 -7.62
N SER A 499 30.20 0.53 -7.95
CA SER A 499 30.69 0.71 -9.34
C SER A 499 29.79 1.57 -10.23
N HIS A 500 29.12 2.58 -9.68
CA HIS A 500 28.20 3.40 -10.46
C HIS A 500 28.93 4.31 -11.47
N GLU A 501 28.82 3.98 -12.76
CA GLU A 501 29.36 4.76 -13.86
C GLU A 501 28.25 5.51 -14.59
N ALA A 502 28.09 6.81 -14.32
CA ALA A 502 26.99 7.63 -14.82
C ALA A 502 26.93 7.77 -16.36
N ASP A 503 27.97 7.34 -17.09
CA ASP A 503 28.04 7.34 -18.54
C ASP A 503 27.51 6.03 -19.15
N LEU A 504 27.61 4.91 -18.41
CA LEU A 504 27.10 3.59 -18.78
C LEU A 504 25.76 3.25 -18.10
N CYS A 505 25.45 3.91 -16.98
CA CYS A 505 24.21 3.70 -16.23
C CYS A 505 22.99 4.06 -17.08
N LEU A 506 22.09 3.08 -17.22
CA LEU A 506 20.84 3.14 -17.99
C LEU A 506 20.02 4.41 -17.73
N VAL A 507 19.90 4.80 -16.46
CA VAL A 507 19.05 5.90 -16.00
C VAL A 507 19.76 7.24 -16.21
N CYS A 508 21.04 7.36 -15.81
CA CYS A 508 21.84 8.57 -16.04
C CYS A 508 21.97 8.90 -17.53
N ALA A 509 22.27 7.92 -18.39
CA ALA A 509 22.39 8.12 -19.82
C ALA A 509 21.06 8.58 -20.45
N THR A 510 19.93 7.99 -20.03
CA THR A 510 18.59 8.40 -20.49
C THR A 510 18.29 9.85 -20.07
N ASN A 511 18.52 10.19 -18.79
CA ASN A 511 18.28 11.53 -18.26
C ASN A 511 19.13 12.61 -18.96
N ARG A 512 20.40 12.33 -19.25
CA ARG A 512 21.26 13.24 -20.05
C ARG A 512 20.76 13.41 -21.48
N GLY A 513 20.33 12.31 -22.12
CA GLY A 513 19.74 12.34 -23.45
C GLY A 513 18.48 13.22 -23.52
N GLU A 514 17.58 13.08 -22.55
CA GLU A 514 16.40 13.94 -22.44
C GLU A 514 16.75 15.41 -22.22
N GLN A 515 17.72 15.71 -21.34
CA GLN A 515 18.18 17.08 -21.11
C GLN A 515 18.77 17.69 -22.39
N ALA A 516 19.57 16.94 -23.15
CA ALA A 516 20.09 17.39 -24.44
C ALA A 516 18.97 17.67 -25.47
N VAL A 517 17.95 16.82 -25.54
CA VAL A 517 16.77 17.05 -26.41
C VAL A 517 15.95 18.26 -25.96
N ARG A 518 15.77 18.48 -24.65
CA ARG A 518 15.09 19.66 -24.10
C ARG A 518 15.88 20.94 -24.42
N MET A 519 17.20 20.93 -24.26
CA MET A 519 18.08 22.05 -24.64
C MET A 519 18.05 22.34 -26.14
N ALA A 520 18.11 21.30 -26.99
CA ALA A 520 18.01 21.45 -28.44
C ALA A 520 16.65 22.04 -28.90
N ARG A 521 15.55 21.71 -28.20
CA ARG A 521 14.22 22.29 -28.45
C ARG A 521 14.06 23.72 -27.91
N GLN A 522 14.90 24.15 -26.98
CA GLN A 522 14.89 25.51 -26.41
C GLN A 522 15.86 26.47 -27.10
N GLN A 523 16.71 26.01 -28.03
CA GLN A 523 17.52 26.92 -28.84
C GLN A 523 16.64 27.70 -29.83
N PRO A 524 16.67 29.05 -29.81
CA PRO A 524 16.05 29.83 -30.86
C PRO A 524 16.82 29.65 -32.17
N LEU A 525 16.08 29.53 -33.28
CA LEU A 525 16.63 29.55 -34.63
C LEU A 525 17.27 30.92 -34.93
N LEU A 526 18.52 31.10 -34.52
CA LEU A 526 19.32 32.27 -34.87
C LEU A 526 19.68 32.19 -36.36
N SER A 527 18.96 32.99 -37.15
CA SER A 527 19.20 33.18 -38.58
C SER A 527 20.61 33.73 -38.82
N SER A 528 21.56 32.86 -39.18
CA SER A 528 22.85 33.28 -39.70
C SER A 528 22.67 33.74 -41.15
N THR A 529 22.63 35.06 -41.32
CA THR A 529 22.53 35.72 -42.64
C THR A 529 23.78 35.42 -43.47
N PHE A 530 23.73 34.40 -44.32
CA PHE A 530 24.68 34.23 -45.42
C PHE A 530 24.08 34.79 -46.72
N HIS A 531 24.92 35.49 -47.48
CA HIS A 531 24.48 36.31 -48.61
C HIS A 531 24.01 35.49 -49.83
N SER A 532 23.04 36.08 -50.53
CA SER A 532 22.42 35.57 -51.76
C SER A 532 23.40 35.21 -52.87
N SER A 533 23.22 34.02 -53.44
CA SER A 533 23.12 33.86 -54.90
C SER A 533 22.06 32.80 -55.24
N THR A 534 21.07 33.19 -56.06
CA THR A 534 20.04 32.27 -56.59
C THR A 534 20.48 31.72 -57.95
N PRO A 535 19.97 30.55 -58.38
CA PRO A 535 18.81 30.64 -59.27
C PRO A 535 17.71 29.56 -59.07
N ARG A 536 16.47 30.05 -59.03
CA ARG A 536 15.26 29.55 -59.73
C ARG A 536 15.01 28.04 -59.84
N GLY A 537 13.90 27.60 -59.23
CA GLY A 537 13.17 26.38 -59.59
C GLY A 537 11.99 26.13 -58.65
N ALA A 538 10.79 26.57 -58.99
CA ALA A 538 9.62 26.48 -58.11
C ALA A 538 8.57 25.48 -58.62
N SER A 539 8.07 24.61 -57.73
CA SER A 539 6.63 24.25 -57.67
C SER A 539 6.25 23.36 -56.46
N ILE A 540 5.40 23.94 -55.59
CA ILE A 540 4.21 23.41 -54.89
C ILE A 540 4.19 21.93 -54.39
N PRO A 541 3.82 21.66 -53.11
CA PRO A 541 3.72 20.31 -52.54
C PRO A 541 2.35 19.64 -52.78
N PRO A 542 2.27 18.31 -52.63
CA PRO A 542 1.01 17.63 -52.27
C PRO A 542 1.13 16.65 -51.08
N THR A 543 0.24 16.86 -50.10
CA THR A 543 -0.58 15.88 -49.33
C THR A 543 -0.05 14.52 -48.82
N ALA A 544 -0.49 14.18 -47.61
CA ALA A 544 -0.24 12.94 -46.88
C ALA A 544 -0.73 11.64 -47.57
N GLN A 545 -0.05 10.53 -47.26
CA GLN A 545 -0.41 9.13 -47.54
C GLN A 545 0.12 8.21 -46.39
N PRO A 546 -0.36 6.94 -46.26
CA PRO A 546 -0.39 6.21 -44.97
C PRO A 546 0.82 5.33 -44.61
N PHE A 547 0.66 4.58 -43.51
CA PHE A 547 1.69 4.05 -42.59
C PHE A 547 2.55 2.83 -43.03
N ASP A 548 2.48 2.35 -44.27
CA ASP A 548 2.97 1.00 -44.64
C ASP A 548 4.35 0.89 -45.34
N ILE A 549 5.24 1.90 -45.24
CA ILE A 549 6.60 1.79 -45.81
C ILE A 549 7.70 2.23 -44.82
N VAL A 550 7.93 1.40 -43.80
CA VAL A 550 9.17 1.45 -42.96
C VAL A 550 9.87 0.08 -42.85
N LEU A 551 9.21 -1.02 -43.24
CA LEU A 551 9.74 -2.39 -43.07
C LEU A 551 10.64 -2.90 -44.22
N SER A 552 11.21 -2.03 -45.05
CA SER A 552 12.03 -2.41 -46.23
C SER A 552 13.47 -1.90 -46.22
N THR A 553 13.85 -1.03 -45.29
CA THR A 553 15.21 -0.42 -45.23
C THR A 553 16.19 -1.11 -44.28
N PHE A 554 15.76 -2.03 -43.42
CA PHE A 554 16.66 -2.73 -42.48
C PHE A 554 17.34 -4.00 -43.07
N SER A 555 16.87 -4.53 -44.20
CA SER A 555 17.34 -5.83 -44.73
C SER A 555 18.59 -5.78 -45.63
N ASN A 556 19.19 -4.60 -45.85
CA ASN A 556 20.25 -4.41 -46.86
C ASN A 556 21.65 -4.03 -46.32
N LEU A 557 21.87 -4.07 -45.00
CA LEU A 557 23.20 -3.80 -44.39
C LEU A 557 23.98 -5.05 -43.93
N LEU A 558 23.46 -6.26 -44.20
CA LEU A 558 24.20 -7.52 -44.07
C LEU A 558 24.49 -8.14 -45.45
N LYS A 559 25.56 -7.69 -46.11
CA LYS A 559 26.30 -8.39 -47.18
C LYS A 559 27.65 -7.71 -47.44
N LYS A 560 28.71 -8.21 -46.81
CA LYS A 560 30.11 -7.90 -47.22
C LYS A 560 30.44 -8.67 -48.50
N SER A 561 31.05 -7.99 -49.47
CA SER A 561 31.65 -8.60 -50.66
C SER A 561 33.18 -8.52 -50.62
N THR A 562 33.83 -9.53 -51.19
CA THR A 562 35.29 -9.73 -51.26
C THR A 562 35.96 -8.95 -52.39
N PRO A 563 37.29 -8.79 -52.31
CA PRO A 563 38.11 -9.09 -53.50
C PRO A 563 39.44 -9.82 -53.21
N SER A 564 40.13 -10.24 -54.28
CA SER A 564 41.44 -10.91 -54.31
C SER A 564 42.15 -10.53 -55.63
N SER A 565 43.48 -10.51 -55.80
CA SER A 565 44.60 -11.09 -55.02
C SER A 565 45.69 -10.00 -54.77
N ARG A 566 46.99 -10.20 -54.49
CA ARG A 566 47.95 -11.31 -54.69
C ARG A 566 49.16 -11.18 -53.75
N ALA A 567 49.96 -12.25 -53.61
CA ALA A 567 51.15 -12.29 -52.73
C ALA A 567 52.43 -11.73 -53.41
N PRO A 568 53.45 -11.33 -52.62
CA PRO A 568 54.53 -12.28 -52.30
C PRO A 568 54.98 -12.31 -50.82
N GLN A 569 55.93 -13.20 -50.50
CA GLN A 569 56.35 -13.63 -49.15
C GLN A 569 57.48 -12.80 -48.51
N ILE A 570 57.62 -12.86 -47.18
CA ILE A 570 58.86 -13.00 -46.37
C ILE A 570 58.47 -13.32 -44.90
N ALA A 571 59.39 -13.90 -44.11
CA ALA A 571 59.12 -14.57 -42.82
C ALA A 571 59.43 -13.69 -41.55
N PRO A 572 59.60 -14.21 -40.30
CA PRO A 572 58.68 -13.86 -39.21
C PRO A 572 59.31 -13.20 -37.95
N THR A 573 58.49 -12.49 -37.16
CA THR A 573 58.77 -12.13 -35.75
C THR A 573 57.48 -12.14 -34.88
N PRO A 574 57.56 -12.35 -33.54
CA PRO A 574 56.41 -12.74 -32.71
C PRO A 574 55.85 -11.62 -31.79
N VAL A 575 54.92 -11.99 -30.89
CA VAL A 575 54.32 -11.19 -29.78
C VAL A 575 53.16 -10.26 -30.24
N SER A 576 51.93 -10.25 -29.69
CA SER A 576 51.31 -10.90 -28.50
C SER A 576 49.85 -11.32 -28.79
N VAL A 577 49.37 -12.37 -28.12
CA VAL A 577 47.93 -12.74 -28.11
C VAL A 577 47.22 -11.95 -27.00
N VAL A 578 46.25 -11.11 -27.37
CA VAL A 578 45.31 -10.51 -26.41
C VAL A 578 44.18 -11.51 -26.16
N LYS A 579 44.09 -12.02 -24.92
CA LYS A 579 42.95 -12.81 -24.44
C LYS A 579 41.78 -11.86 -24.07
N PRO A 580 40.51 -12.30 -24.17
CA PRO A 580 39.39 -11.58 -23.56
C PRO A 580 39.57 -11.51 -22.04
N ALA A 581 39.01 -10.46 -21.42
CA ALA A 581 39.23 -10.15 -20.02
C ALA A 581 38.69 -11.25 -19.09
N SER A 582 39.53 -11.70 -18.16
CA SER A 582 39.13 -12.62 -17.09
C SER A 582 38.21 -11.93 -16.09
N TYR A 583 37.23 -12.68 -15.59
CA TYR A 583 36.40 -12.35 -14.43
C TYR A 583 37.25 -11.78 -13.28
N ARG A 584 36.76 -10.73 -12.61
CA ARG A 584 37.43 -10.07 -11.49
C ARG A 584 36.57 -10.19 -10.24
N ASN A 585 37.14 -10.80 -9.19
CA ASN A 585 36.63 -10.88 -7.82
C ASN A 585 35.36 -11.71 -7.57
N THR A 586 35.50 -13.05 -7.57
CA THR A 586 34.80 -13.91 -6.60
C THR A 586 35.64 -14.03 -5.32
N ALA A 587 35.70 -12.94 -4.52
CA ALA A 587 36.37 -12.93 -3.23
C ALA A 587 35.40 -13.34 -2.11
N ALA A 588 35.83 -14.20 -1.19
CA ALA A 588 35.00 -14.70 -0.10
C ALA A 588 34.68 -13.59 0.92
N VAL A 589 33.40 -13.33 1.15
CA VAL A 589 32.91 -12.27 2.06
C VAL A 589 32.77 -12.83 3.48
N PHE A 590 33.89 -13.14 4.14
CA PHE A 590 33.94 -13.34 5.59
C PHE A 590 35.32 -12.95 6.14
N SER A 591 35.39 -11.73 6.69
CA SER A 591 36.39 -11.31 7.67
C SER A 591 35.63 -10.58 8.77
N ILE A 592 35.66 -11.12 9.99
CA ILE A 592 35.24 -10.40 11.18
C ILE A 592 36.39 -9.46 11.54
N ASP A 593 36.08 -8.19 11.78
CA ASP A 593 37.02 -7.23 12.36
C ASP A 593 36.32 -6.60 13.57
N ASP A 594 36.63 -7.16 14.74
CA ASP A 594 36.21 -6.61 16.03
C ASP A 594 37.11 -5.40 16.32
N ASN A 595 36.55 -4.20 16.34
CA ASN A 595 37.10 -3.08 17.10
C ASN A 595 35.96 -2.28 17.72
N ASP A 596 35.96 -2.28 19.06
CA ASP A 596 35.19 -1.35 19.88
C ASP A 596 35.63 0.09 19.59
N ASP A 597 34.69 1.04 19.72
CA ASP A 597 34.98 2.37 20.24
C ASP A 597 33.71 2.91 20.91
N GLU A 598 33.84 3.29 22.18
CA GLU A 598 32.77 3.85 23.02
C GLU A 598 32.59 5.36 22.72
N ASP A 599 31.35 5.86 22.75
CA ASP A 599 31.08 7.28 23.02
C ASP A 599 29.65 7.46 23.58
N ASP A 600 29.54 8.04 24.78
CA ASP A 600 28.28 8.23 25.52
C ASP A 600 27.39 9.35 24.93
N GLU A 601 26.09 9.08 24.70
CA GLU A 601 25.04 10.12 24.71
C GLU A 601 23.99 9.85 25.81
N ASN A 602 23.69 10.90 26.58
CA ASN A 602 22.97 10.87 27.86
C ASN A 602 21.45 10.54 27.72
N PRO A 603 20.87 9.56 28.44
CA PRO A 603 19.51 9.06 28.18
C PRO A 603 18.32 9.99 28.57
N ASP A 604 18.53 11.02 29.39
CA ASP A 604 17.45 11.60 30.22
C ASP A 604 16.61 12.76 29.62
N LEU A 605 16.63 13.00 28.30
CA LEU A 605 15.90 14.13 27.67
C LEU A 605 14.74 13.69 26.74
N VAL A 606 13.53 13.63 27.30
CA VAL A 606 12.29 13.31 26.58
C VAL A 606 11.76 14.54 25.81
N TYR A 607 11.98 14.57 24.50
CA TYR A 607 11.39 15.57 23.61
C TYR A 607 9.89 15.33 23.41
N ARG A 608 9.06 16.39 23.53
CA ARG A 608 7.61 16.32 23.25
C ARG A 608 7.26 17.04 21.95
N PRO A 609 6.40 16.46 21.09
CA PRO A 609 5.80 17.21 19.98
C PRO A 609 4.88 18.31 20.55
N ILE A 610 4.78 19.45 19.86
CA ILE A 610 3.95 20.58 20.30
C ILE A 610 2.50 20.12 20.44
N SER A 611 2.07 19.99 21.69
CA SER A 611 0.70 19.64 22.07
C SER A 611 0.00 20.92 22.49
N LEU A 612 -0.53 21.67 21.51
CA LEU A 612 -1.35 22.84 21.81
C LEU A 612 -2.63 22.40 22.55
N PRO A 613 -3.02 23.07 23.64
CA PRO A 613 -4.31 22.82 24.26
C PRO A 613 -5.43 23.13 23.25
N LEU A 614 -6.30 22.15 22.98
CA LEU A 614 -7.62 22.48 22.46
C LEU A 614 -8.32 23.32 23.52
N ALA A 615 -8.46 24.61 23.26
CA ALA A 615 -9.33 25.45 24.06
C ALA A 615 -10.78 25.00 23.81
N GLU A 616 -11.30 24.13 24.68
CA GLU A 616 -12.73 23.85 24.80
C GLU A 616 -13.47 25.17 25.05
N SER A 617 -13.94 25.77 23.97
CA SER A 617 -14.78 26.94 24.00
C SER A 617 -16.03 26.64 23.18
N THR A 618 -17.06 26.23 23.90
CA THR A 618 -18.44 26.05 23.42
C THR A 618 -19.04 27.39 23.00
N VAL A 619 -18.58 27.92 21.86
CA VAL A 619 -19.09 29.15 21.25
C VAL A 619 -19.64 28.83 19.87
N LYS A 620 -20.96 29.01 19.71
CA LYS A 620 -21.66 28.92 18.41
C LYS A 620 -21.11 29.98 17.45
N MET A 621 -20.11 29.62 16.65
CA MET A 621 -19.49 30.50 15.65
C MET A 621 -20.47 30.76 14.51
N LYS A 622 -20.93 32.02 14.40
CA LYS A 622 -21.72 32.50 13.27
C LYS A 622 -20.85 32.61 12.02
N THR A 623 -21.46 32.36 10.87
CA THR A 623 -20.91 32.62 9.53
C THR A 623 -20.53 34.10 9.35
N ASN A 624 -19.23 34.41 9.54
CA ASN A 624 -18.43 35.48 8.89
C ASN A 624 -17.17 35.78 9.75
N GLN A 625 -16.18 34.89 9.72
CA GLN A 625 -14.86 35.20 10.29
C GLN A 625 -14.07 36.02 9.27
N ARG A 626 -13.58 37.21 9.67
CA ARG A 626 -12.77 38.08 8.79
C ARG A 626 -11.36 37.49 8.63
N VAL A 627 -10.82 37.55 7.41
CA VAL A 627 -9.40 37.26 7.15
C VAL A 627 -8.53 38.21 7.99
N PHE A 628 -7.57 37.66 8.73
CA PHE A 628 -6.68 38.40 9.61
C PHE A 628 -5.61 39.13 8.78
N SER A 629 -5.29 40.38 9.15
CA SER A 629 -4.57 41.33 8.28
C SER A 629 -3.30 41.93 8.90
N ASN A 630 -2.76 41.32 9.95
CA ASN A 630 -1.53 41.73 10.63
C ASN A 630 -0.86 40.50 11.24
N LEU A 631 0.45 40.33 11.11
CA LEU A 631 1.16 39.15 11.63
C LEU A 631 1.80 39.37 13.00
N ARG A 632 2.06 40.63 13.41
CA ARG A 632 2.77 40.99 14.65
C ARG A 632 2.05 40.59 15.96
N HIS A 633 0.78 40.18 15.89
CA HIS A 633 -0.01 39.74 17.06
C HIS A 633 -0.89 38.54 16.70
N CYS A 634 -0.41 37.67 15.81
CA CYS A 634 -1.18 36.50 15.38
C CYS A 634 -1.16 35.36 16.41
N VAL A 635 -2.22 34.56 16.42
CA VAL A 635 -2.42 33.42 17.34
C VAL A 635 -2.74 32.17 16.52
N ALA A 636 -2.30 31.01 17.00
CA ALA A 636 -2.62 29.72 16.38
C ALA A 636 -4.15 29.55 16.18
N GLY A 637 -4.55 28.98 15.05
CA GLY A 637 -5.94 28.81 14.64
C GLY A 637 -6.57 30.01 13.92
N GLN A 638 -5.87 31.15 13.78
CA GLN A 638 -6.38 32.28 12.99
C GLN A 638 -6.30 32.05 11.48
N LEU A 639 -7.25 32.66 10.75
CA LEU A 639 -7.37 32.59 9.29
C LEU A 639 -6.62 33.74 8.60
N ILE A 640 -5.77 33.41 7.63
CA ILE A 640 -5.01 34.36 6.81
C ILE A 640 -5.09 33.93 5.34
N ASP A 641 -4.89 34.83 4.38
CA ASP A 641 -4.74 34.40 2.98
C ASP A 641 -3.40 33.68 2.78
N PHE A 642 -3.45 32.43 2.30
CA PHE A 642 -2.25 31.59 2.17
C PHE A 642 -1.28 32.08 1.09
N ASN A 643 -1.75 32.80 0.06
CA ASN A 643 -0.92 33.29 -1.03
C ASN A 643 -0.41 34.71 -0.81
N ASP A 644 -1.15 35.53 -0.06
CA ASP A 644 -0.78 36.93 0.20
C ASP A 644 -0.03 37.14 1.54
N CYS A 645 -0.04 36.18 2.48
CA CYS A 645 0.72 36.30 3.74
C CYS A 645 2.22 36.57 3.51
N ARG A 646 2.81 35.94 2.48
CA ARG A 646 4.21 36.15 2.03
C ARG A 646 4.49 37.52 1.39
N LYS A 647 3.45 38.29 1.04
CA LYS A 647 3.56 39.65 0.47
C LYS A 647 3.39 40.74 1.55
N MET A 648 3.12 40.37 2.80
CA MET A 648 2.88 41.32 3.88
C MET A 648 4.18 42.08 4.26
N PRO A 649 4.10 43.39 4.58
CA PRO A 649 5.28 44.24 4.82
C PRO A 649 6.05 43.89 6.10
N GLU A 650 5.51 42.98 6.92
CA GLU A 650 6.08 42.52 8.19
C GLU A 650 6.96 41.27 8.01
N VAL A 651 6.95 40.65 6.82
CA VAL A 651 7.70 39.42 6.51
C VAL A 651 9.05 39.77 5.90
N ASN A 652 10.12 39.39 6.59
CA ASN A 652 11.51 39.57 6.13
C ASN A 652 11.93 38.50 5.11
N SER A 653 11.44 37.27 5.26
CA SER A 653 11.61 36.19 4.28
C SER A 653 10.54 35.11 4.47
N SER A 654 10.26 34.34 3.42
CA SER A 654 9.24 33.28 3.42
C SER A 654 9.74 32.04 2.69
N PHE A 655 9.54 30.87 3.28
CA PHE A 655 9.99 29.59 2.72
C PHE A 655 8.81 28.63 2.58
N ILE A 656 8.65 28.02 1.40
CA ILE A 656 7.63 26.97 1.20
C ILE A 656 8.09 25.72 1.95
N CYS A 657 7.18 25.08 2.67
CA CYS A 657 7.45 23.86 3.41
C CYS A 657 6.29 22.86 3.31
N ARG A 658 6.51 21.65 3.84
CA ARG A 658 5.46 20.67 4.12
C ARG A 658 5.53 20.24 5.58
N LEU A 659 4.36 20.09 6.18
CA LEU A 659 4.19 19.56 7.52
C LEU A 659 4.07 18.04 7.48
N PHE A 660 4.61 17.39 8.50
CA PHE A 660 4.36 15.96 8.75
C PHE A 660 3.04 15.80 9.50
N SER A 661 2.21 14.86 9.08
CA SER A 661 1.01 14.45 9.81
C SER A 661 1.36 13.57 11.02
N PRO A 662 0.41 13.33 11.96
CA PRO A 662 0.64 12.50 13.14
C PRO A 662 1.09 11.06 12.86
N ASN A 663 0.88 10.58 11.63
CA ASN A 663 1.31 9.28 11.10
C ASN A 663 2.71 9.31 10.43
N GLY A 664 3.43 10.44 10.48
CA GLY A 664 4.75 10.60 9.87
C GLY A 664 4.76 10.86 8.36
N SER A 665 3.61 10.92 7.67
CA SER A 665 3.57 11.23 6.23
C SER A 665 3.59 12.74 5.95
N LEU A 666 4.20 13.16 4.83
CA LEU A 666 4.12 14.54 4.36
C LEU A 666 2.69 14.85 3.91
N SER A 667 2.01 15.76 4.61
CA SER A 667 0.55 15.97 4.46
C SER A 667 0.23 17.33 3.87
N ASN A 668 0.30 18.39 4.69
CA ASN A 668 -0.16 19.71 4.29
C ASN A 668 0.99 20.56 3.75
N ARG A 669 0.71 21.34 2.70
CA ARG A 669 1.54 22.46 2.29
C ARG A 669 1.53 23.55 3.36
N GLY A 670 2.66 24.21 3.55
CA GLY A 670 2.80 25.34 4.44
C GLY A 670 3.77 26.39 3.94
N ILE A 671 3.75 27.55 4.57
CA ILE A 671 4.70 28.64 4.37
C ILE A 671 5.24 29.03 5.75
N LEU A 672 6.56 28.93 5.90
CA LEU A 672 7.30 29.41 7.06
C LEU A 672 7.66 30.88 6.81
N LEU A 673 7.11 31.78 7.61
CA LEU A 673 7.33 33.22 7.54
C LEU A 673 8.29 33.63 8.66
N LEU A 674 9.31 34.41 8.30
CA LEU A 674 10.28 34.97 9.23
C LEU A 674 10.02 36.48 9.37
N LEU A 675 9.64 36.92 10.56
CA LEU A 675 9.39 38.32 10.90
C LEU A 675 10.69 38.96 11.46
N GLU A 676 10.55 40.11 12.12
CA GLU A 676 11.63 40.82 12.82
C GLU A 676 12.03 40.10 14.12
N GLU A 677 11.04 39.68 14.92
CA GLU A 677 11.25 39.02 16.22
C GLU A 677 10.67 37.60 16.30
N ASP A 678 9.79 37.20 15.37
CA ASP A 678 9.02 35.94 15.41
C ASP A 678 9.27 35.03 14.18
N ILE A 679 8.98 33.75 14.38
CA ILE A 679 8.80 32.75 13.31
C ILE A 679 7.36 32.23 13.32
N VAL A 680 6.69 32.32 12.17
CA VAL A 680 5.26 31.99 12.01
C VAL A 680 5.10 30.91 10.95
N LEU A 681 4.37 29.84 11.26
CA LEU A 681 4.03 28.79 10.30
C LEU A 681 2.56 28.89 9.88
N VAL A 682 2.33 29.06 8.57
CA VAL A 682 0.99 29.05 7.97
C VAL A 682 0.80 27.74 7.21
N LYS A 683 -0.32 27.05 7.44
CA LYS A 683 -0.71 25.77 6.84
C LYS A 683 -1.85 26.00 5.83
N GLU A 684 -1.78 25.38 4.65
CA GLU A 684 -2.86 25.45 3.66
C GLU A 684 -4.10 24.72 4.17
N ARG A 685 -5.28 25.36 4.16
CA ARG A 685 -6.54 24.71 4.50
C ARG A 685 -7.07 23.95 3.29
N GLU A 686 -7.12 22.63 3.40
CA GLU A 686 -7.85 21.80 2.45
C GLU A 686 -9.36 22.11 2.54
N LYS A 687 -9.95 22.56 1.44
CA LYS A 687 -11.39 22.81 1.36
C LYS A 687 -12.11 21.48 1.15
N GLN A 688 -12.77 20.99 2.20
CA GLN A 688 -13.65 19.83 2.09
C GLN A 688 -14.70 20.08 1.00
N LEU A 689 -14.96 19.05 0.17
CA LEU A 689 -15.77 19.17 -1.05
C LEU A 689 -17.18 19.74 -0.82
N LEU A 690 -17.75 19.58 0.37
CA LEU A 690 -19.06 20.11 0.76
C LEU A 690 -19.16 21.65 0.68
N GLU A 691 -18.13 22.41 1.05
CA GLU A 691 -18.21 23.88 1.07
C GLU A 691 -18.17 24.51 -0.34
N SER A 692 -17.63 23.77 -1.32
CA SER A 692 -17.57 24.24 -2.71
C SER A 692 -18.93 24.14 -3.40
N LEU A 693 -19.77 23.16 -3.04
CA LEU A 693 -21.13 22.99 -3.57
C LEU A 693 -22.05 24.14 -3.14
N GLY A 694 -22.01 24.55 -1.87
CA GLY A 694 -22.83 25.68 -1.37
C GLY A 694 -22.52 27.00 -2.08
N ASN A 695 -21.24 27.28 -2.35
CA ASN A 695 -20.80 28.48 -3.06
C ASN A 695 -21.11 28.46 -4.57
N PHE A 696 -21.23 27.27 -5.18
CA PHE A 696 -21.62 27.14 -6.58
C PHE A 696 -23.10 27.51 -6.78
N VAL A 697 -23.98 27.04 -5.89
CA VAL A 697 -25.42 27.34 -5.93
C VAL A 697 -25.72 28.83 -5.67
N GLN A 698 -24.96 29.50 -4.80
CA GLN A 698 -25.14 30.95 -4.59
C GLN A 698 -24.66 31.80 -5.79
N LYS A 699 -23.58 31.39 -6.48
CA LYS A 699 -23.03 32.16 -7.62
C LYS A 699 -23.86 32.07 -8.89
N THR A 700 -24.62 31.00 -9.11
CA THR A 700 -25.53 30.87 -10.26
C THR A 700 -26.80 31.73 -10.12
N PHE A 701 -27.20 32.11 -8.91
CA PHE A 701 -28.44 32.88 -8.66
C PHE A 701 -28.31 34.42 -8.69
N HIS A 702 -27.11 34.99 -8.86
CA HIS A 702 -26.90 36.45 -8.78
C HIS A 702 -26.34 37.14 -10.03
N LYS A 703 -26.14 36.43 -11.15
CA LYS A 703 -25.61 37.05 -12.38
C LYS A 703 -26.70 37.48 -13.37
N LYS A 704 -27.47 38.52 -13.02
CA LYS A 704 -28.39 39.19 -13.98
C LYS A 704 -28.51 40.71 -13.79
N SER A 705 -27.41 41.44 -14.00
CA SER A 705 -27.47 42.82 -14.50
C SER A 705 -26.11 43.34 -15.01
N ASN A 706 -26.19 44.26 -15.98
CA ASN A 706 -25.20 45.23 -16.46
C ASN A 706 -23.89 44.76 -17.15
N SER A 707 -23.85 45.09 -18.43
CA SER A 707 -22.71 45.13 -19.35
C SER A 707 -21.96 46.48 -19.31
N ALA A 708 -20.62 46.49 -19.43
CA ALA A 708 -19.88 47.51 -20.19
C ALA A 708 -18.37 47.17 -20.36
N SER A 709 -17.98 46.98 -21.63
CA SER A 709 -16.65 47.09 -22.27
C SER A 709 -15.40 47.58 -21.47
N LYS A 710 -14.32 46.78 -21.51
CA LYS A 710 -13.10 47.09 -22.32
C LYS A 710 -12.05 45.95 -22.31
N ASN A 711 -11.32 45.81 -23.42
CA ASN A 711 -10.25 44.82 -23.61
C ASN A 711 -8.89 45.31 -23.09
N VAL A 712 -8.14 44.45 -22.38
CA VAL A 712 -6.68 44.29 -22.50
C VAL A 712 -6.35 42.80 -22.28
N SER A 713 -5.52 42.23 -23.14
CA SER A 713 -5.05 40.83 -23.05
C SER A 713 -3.62 40.77 -22.51
N GLY A 714 -3.40 40.03 -21.42
CA GLY A 714 -2.07 39.78 -20.86
C GLY A 714 -2.17 38.72 -19.76
N SER A 715 -1.58 37.55 -20.00
CA SER A 715 -1.67 36.31 -19.21
C SER A 715 -1.66 36.47 -17.69
N GLY A 716 -2.81 36.19 -17.06
CA GLY A 716 -2.95 35.89 -15.64
C GLY A 716 -4.19 35.03 -15.43
N GLY A 717 -4.02 33.80 -14.92
CA GLY A 717 -5.15 33.00 -14.46
C GLY A 717 -5.79 33.64 -13.22
N PRO A 718 -7.08 33.39 -12.92
CA PRO A 718 -7.70 33.95 -11.73
C PRO A 718 -7.03 33.39 -10.48
N GLU A 719 -6.37 34.25 -9.69
CA GLU A 719 -5.88 33.89 -8.36
C GLU A 719 -7.06 33.36 -7.53
N ARG A 720 -6.97 32.10 -7.11
CA ARG A 720 -7.92 31.51 -6.17
C ARG A 720 -7.46 31.89 -4.77
N ASN A 721 -8.29 32.61 -4.00
CA ASN A 721 -8.06 32.74 -2.55
C ASN A 721 -8.13 31.36 -1.90
N THR A 722 -6.95 30.85 -1.58
CA THR A 722 -6.69 29.69 -0.74
C THR A 722 -6.53 30.19 0.68
N ASP A 723 -7.42 29.75 1.57
CA ASP A 723 -7.38 30.15 2.97
C ASP A 723 -6.27 29.37 3.70
N GLY A 724 -5.48 30.06 4.50
CA GLY A 724 -4.43 29.52 5.34
C GLY A 724 -4.81 29.57 6.82
N LEU A 725 -4.35 28.60 7.60
CA LEU A 725 -4.46 28.56 9.05
C LEU A 725 -3.08 28.83 9.65
N ILE A 726 -2.99 29.69 10.67
CA ILE A 726 -1.75 29.87 11.43
C ILE A 726 -1.59 28.68 12.38
N GLU A 727 -0.55 27.87 12.19
CA GLU A 727 -0.27 26.68 13.01
C GLU A 727 0.41 27.09 14.33
N PHE A 728 1.41 27.98 14.24
CA PHE A 728 2.04 28.63 15.39
C PHE A 728 2.68 29.97 15.02
N ALA A 729 2.91 30.79 16.04
CA ALA A 729 3.77 31.96 16.03
C ALA A 729 4.64 31.90 17.30
N LEU A 730 5.97 31.89 17.15
CA LEU A 730 6.92 31.73 18.26
C LEU A 730 8.05 32.77 18.17
N PRO A 731 8.49 33.38 19.28
CA PRO A 731 9.62 34.30 19.26
C PRO A 731 10.92 33.60 18.84
N LEU A 732 11.72 34.24 18.00
CA LEU A 732 13.04 33.74 17.57
C LEU A 732 13.99 33.51 18.75
N VAL A 733 13.80 34.25 19.85
CA VAL A 733 14.53 34.08 21.12
C VAL A 733 14.37 32.67 21.69
N SER A 734 13.22 32.02 21.45
CA SER A 734 12.94 30.68 21.96
C SER A 734 13.64 29.55 21.18
N LEU A 735 14.17 29.81 19.98
CA LEU A 735 14.79 28.78 19.13
C LEU A 735 16.19 28.40 19.63
N LYS A 736 16.31 27.26 20.32
CA LYS A 736 17.55 26.78 20.95
C LYS A 736 18.44 25.96 20.01
N LYS A 737 17.86 25.09 19.16
CA LYS A 737 18.64 24.16 18.29
C LYS A 737 17.94 23.96 16.94
N ILE A 738 18.71 24.01 15.86
CA ILE A 738 18.27 23.60 14.52
C ILE A 738 19.07 22.35 14.13
N THR A 739 18.39 21.23 13.88
CA THR A 739 19.00 20.02 13.33
C THR A 739 18.46 19.73 11.93
N SER A 740 19.29 19.10 11.10
CA SER A 740 18.91 18.57 9.79
C SER A 740 18.97 17.04 9.87
N ASN A 741 18.05 16.35 9.19
CA ASN A 741 18.05 14.90 9.15
C ASN A 741 19.25 14.39 8.33
N LYS A 742 20.00 13.41 8.87
CA LYS A 742 21.21 12.83 8.23
C LYS A 742 20.93 12.25 6.84
N LEU A 743 19.71 11.76 6.57
CA LEU A 743 19.31 11.11 5.33
C LEU A 743 18.58 12.03 4.34
N ILE A 744 17.89 13.07 4.84
CA ILE A 744 17.13 14.02 4.02
C ILE A 744 17.42 15.44 4.52
N PRO A 745 18.45 16.12 3.99
CA PRO A 745 18.88 17.43 4.49
C PRO A 745 17.78 18.49 4.52
N GLU A 746 16.79 18.37 3.63
CA GLU A 746 15.59 19.19 3.50
C GLU A 746 14.65 19.06 4.71
N VAL A 747 14.75 18.00 5.49
CA VAL A 747 13.98 17.79 6.72
C VAL A 747 14.70 18.44 7.90
N ILE A 748 14.22 19.62 8.28
CA ILE A 748 14.75 20.43 9.37
C ILE A 748 13.88 20.27 10.61
N THR A 749 14.50 20.05 11.77
CA THR A 749 13.84 20.04 13.08
C THR A 749 14.29 21.23 13.91
N PHE A 750 13.35 22.11 14.22
CA PHE A 750 13.51 23.30 15.06
C PHE A 750 13.12 22.96 16.50
N HIS A 751 14.00 23.26 17.46
CA HIS A 751 13.76 23.00 18.88
C HIS A 751 13.62 24.33 19.62
N PHE A 752 12.45 24.53 20.22
CA PHE A 752 12.08 25.73 20.95
C PHE A 752 12.04 25.44 22.45
N SER A 753 12.56 26.35 23.28
CA SER A 753 12.34 26.32 24.73
C SER A 753 11.09 27.09 25.09
N ARG A 754 10.20 26.48 25.87
CA ARG A 754 9.06 27.16 26.46
C ARG A 754 9.18 27.16 27.98
N ALA A 755 8.97 28.31 28.60
CA ALA A 755 8.86 28.41 30.05
C ALA A 755 7.51 27.81 30.50
N THR A 756 7.55 26.84 31.40
CA THR A 756 6.36 26.37 32.11
C THR A 756 6.04 27.31 33.28
N GLU A 757 4.79 27.28 33.77
CA GLU A 757 4.35 28.11 34.91
C GLU A 757 5.13 27.80 36.20
N ASP A 758 5.65 26.57 36.31
CA ASP A 758 6.70 26.20 37.26
C ASP A 758 8.08 26.63 36.70
N PHE A 759 8.68 27.66 37.31
CA PHE A 759 9.97 28.28 36.94
C PHE A 759 11.23 27.37 37.12
N VAL A 760 11.05 26.05 37.12
CA VAL A 760 12.09 25.04 37.43
C VAL A 760 12.34 24.06 36.27
N SER A 761 11.50 24.08 35.22
CA SER A 761 11.63 23.17 34.06
C SER A 761 11.53 23.93 32.72
N GLU A 762 12.52 23.78 31.84
CA GLU A 762 12.38 24.17 30.42
C GLU A 762 11.80 22.97 29.64
N THR A 763 10.66 23.13 28.99
CA THR A 763 10.18 22.12 28.01
C THR A 763 10.75 22.41 26.63
N LEU A 764 11.38 21.40 26.02
CA LEU A 764 11.87 21.46 24.64
C LEU A 764 10.79 20.95 23.68
N GLU A 765 10.14 21.88 23.00
CA GLU A 765 9.14 21.66 21.95
C GLU A 765 9.85 21.53 20.58
N ALA A 766 9.55 20.47 19.82
CA ALA A 766 10.19 20.23 18.52
C ALA A 766 9.19 20.32 17.34
N VAL A 767 9.55 21.09 16.31
CA VAL A 767 8.81 21.19 15.03
C VAL A 767 9.68 20.66 13.90
N ARG A 768 9.22 19.61 13.22
CA ARG A 768 9.87 19.04 12.04
C ARG A 768 9.15 19.48 10.77
N LEU A 769 9.87 20.03 9.80
CA LEU A 769 9.35 20.52 8.52
C LEU A 769 10.23 20.03 7.37
N HIS A 770 9.62 19.69 6.24
CA HIS A 770 10.34 19.51 4.98
C HIS A 770 10.41 20.84 4.22
N ILE A 771 11.59 21.40 4.03
CA ILE A 771 11.85 22.68 3.38
C ILE A 771 12.74 22.43 2.14
N PRO A 772 12.24 22.55 0.90
CA PRO A 772 13.04 22.29 -0.30
C PRO A 772 14.30 23.17 -0.42
N GLU A 773 14.24 24.41 0.09
CA GLU A 773 15.36 25.35 0.13
C GLU A 773 15.97 25.43 1.54
N ALA A 774 16.14 24.28 2.21
CA ALA A 774 16.57 24.21 3.60
C ALA A 774 17.89 24.95 3.90
N GLY A 775 18.84 24.94 2.96
CA GLY A 775 20.12 25.66 3.11
C GLY A 775 19.93 27.17 3.30
N ASP A 776 19.13 27.80 2.43
CA ASP A 776 18.86 29.23 2.49
C ASP A 776 17.90 29.59 3.62
N ALA A 777 16.89 28.75 3.89
CA ALA A 777 15.98 28.91 5.03
C ALA A 777 16.73 28.90 6.38
N VAL A 778 17.58 27.90 6.61
CA VAL A 778 18.37 27.79 7.84
C VAL A 778 19.38 28.93 7.96
N LYS A 779 19.95 29.40 6.85
CA LYS A 779 20.86 30.57 6.82
C LYS A 779 20.13 31.88 7.18
N ALA A 780 18.94 32.10 6.62
CA ALA A 780 18.11 33.27 6.93
C ALA A 780 17.65 33.28 8.39
N ILE A 781 17.15 32.14 8.90
CA ILE A 781 16.71 32.01 10.30
C ILE A 781 17.88 32.22 11.27
N LYS A 782 19.07 31.64 11.01
CA LYS A 782 20.27 31.90 11.83
C LYS A 782 20.67 33.37 11.85
N LEU A 783 20.59 34.06 10.71
CA LEU A 783 20.89 35.49 10.63
C LEU A 783 19.89 36.34 11.42
N ALA A 784 18.60 35.95 11.44
CA ALA A 784 17.58 36.62 12.24
C ALA A 784 17.75 36.34 13.75
N VAL A 785 17.96 35.09 14.16
CA VAL A 785 18.24 34.74 15.57
C VAL A 785 19.51 35.45 16.08
N TYR A 786 20.57 35.54 15.26
CA TYR A 786 21.78 36.28 15.62
C TYR A 786 21.52 37.77 15.85
N ARG A 787 20.64 38.39 15.05
CA ARG A 787 20.20 39.79 15.23
C ARG A 787 19.31 39.98 16.48
N ALA A 788 18.47 39.00 16.80
CA ALA A 788 17.56 39.05 17.96
C ALA A 788 18.27 38.77 19.30
N ASN A 789 19.18 37.80 19.35
CA ASN A 789 19.79 37.31 20.59
C ASN A 789 21.22 37.81 20.86
N GLY A 790 21.94 38.31 19.85
CA GLY A 790 23.36 38.68 19.99
C GLY A 790 24.33 37.53 20.31
N ILE A 791 23.84 36.28 20.35
CA ILE A 791 24.59 35.06 20.69
C ILE A 791 24.28 34.00 19.62
N GLY A 792 25.30 33.30 19.13
CA GLY A 792 25.18 32.32 18.05
C GLY A 792 24.64 30.96 18.50
N VAL A 793 23.76 30.36 17.70
CA VAL A 793 23.20 29.01 17.92
C VAL A 793 24.17 27.93 17.41
N THR A 794 24.51 26.98 18.27
CA THR A 794 25.41 25.86 17.97
C THR A 794 24.80 24.89 16.95
N ILE A 795 25.61 24.43 16.00
CA ILE A 795 25.23 23.42 15.00
C ILE A 795 26.02 22.14 15.30
N SER A 796 25.34 21.08 15.73
CA SER A 796 25.92 19.75 15.77
C SER A 796 25.96 19.17 14.35
N ARG A 797 27.15 19.15 13.74
CA ARG A 797 27.44 18.51 12.45
C ARG A 797 28.39 17.35 12.75
N CYS A 798 28.06 16.11 12.37
CA CYS A 798 29.04 15.03 12.41
C CYS A 798 30.18 15.41 11.46
N GLU A 799 31.42 15.43 11.95
CA GLU A 799 32.55 15.99 11.20
C GLU A 799 33.06 15.02 10.12
N GLU A 800 33.14 15.51 8.89
CA GLU A 800 34.13 15.01 7.94
C GLU A 800 35.45 15.73 8.23
N SER A 801 36.49 14.98 8.56
CA SER A 801 37.82 15.50 8.80
C SER A 801 38.55 15.82 7.49
N SER A 802 38.48 17.06 7.01
CA SER A 802 39.60 17.67 6.26
C SER A 802 39.50 19.18 6.04
N ALA A 803 40.69 19.79 5.99
CA ALA A 803 41.04 21.13 5.49
C ALA A 803 41.17 22.27 6.52
N SER A 804 42.40 22.42 7.02
CA SER A 804 42.92 23.65 7.59
C SER A 804 43.10 24.76 6.53
N LEU A 805 42.64 25.98 6.84
CA LEU A 805 43.23 27.27 6.44
C LEU A 805 43.59 27.48 4.95
N PHE A 806 42.70 28.11 4.17
CA PHE A 806 42.73 29.56 3.91
C PHE A 806 41.52 30.05 3.09
#